data_AF-A0A177B4E7-F1
#
_entry.id   AF-A0A177B4E7-F1
#
_cell.length_a   1.000
_cell.length_b   1.000
_cell.length_c   1.000
_cell.angle_alpha   90.00
_cell.angle_beta   90.00
_cell.angle_gamma   90.00
#
_symmetry.space_group_name_H-M   'P 1'
#
loop_
_entity.id
_entity.type
_entity.pdbx_description
1 polymer ?
#
loop_
_entity_poly.entity_id
_entity_poly.type
_entity_poly.pdbx_seq_one_letter_code
_entity_poly.pdbx_strand_id
1 'polypeptide(L)'
;MGAFFFVLTQTNLKELKIFVNTTLKNLIWDINSKQFEQIKIHLLEAIKNVLANIKWRFIDENGPRYKSVTKDTPFQWSYFKDNGIVSCLKDEETYMKSHGEQIMANNGWVMNDDPMRNFAGPNSWVYLRRELIPWGDNVKLNYGTGPADVPYLYDRMTEYIQNIASVFDGIRLDNCHSTPIHVCEYLLREARKQMCTNIYNYGGKPMGSFMEQRICLARESKARALLADQTHDNQPIIDKYNLRQFLPMMAVVSMVNNSICSNRGFDELVPYHIDVVTEKNMYQDCYYLSDQVLDLIKLRKIFNDFHMDISRKETFYNEIYTDEFSENIISIKRYDTTRHSSLVLLAHMDFSDNKKSLKNIKGCSQSEILKVNNNYEKLKKKCHYVYDIHETDVFHEILFEGSIDYAKDSDGFVRDNEFITGILDSNLYFKDIPSYGKSRFYDYKHSAYNKLVLNNFLPGSVMIFRLICSPPIEDHFMFIEEKIKDLQNVVPNVRRRSVSFNVQGEINDLAEYIDLVDLNYILFKADKEIETYDVKTVNNSVYNIPMYGPLIFSGLVGIESLLCKIRRTNDIGHAMCQNILKGCWLLDYIVERLNKRTSCADLGKWFECIFECIKSLPNHQLLPYFDIIIKNIVLILQMKLTLKMSNKISNGSVFLKKLAFSSVSFIGCQHDSTLPIPNKKYLKKFKRDFTSNVTLAAGFPHFTTGLFRMWGRDTCISIPGVLLITNRRELALDILMSFASVIYKGLVPNLIDGSGKYTRYNCRDASWFWLYSVRYYDETSKTSDNILDFYLIRKGIINILKNHAKGISFTEKAPNGDFSQLDRNMALEGFKIEAGVDWDTGFVYGGNPYNCGTWMDKMGESTWGNNKGRPSTPRNGSSIELVGLCYSALKWLNKKDLSRWKMPNGVNRTVHGVTSYISFYDWAALIKENFQKYFFIPYEPEMKEYVEAINNNKEPYILQRKEIKYEYDEYSDDSSSNESFHEESFGTFHPTYAKRFCMYIDTLNDKATSYKIRPNFFIAVVVATDLFDVEHIYNSVIYSAIVLLGTLGIKTLDKTDPDYRGSYDMQDSSDTNTACGFNYHQGPEWLWLTGYYCMARLITSKNYSIQMKRREYMVDALMEVDFFISRWHKHLDASEWKGVPELTNKQGEYCPHSCSSQLWSVATMMEAVLVYNEVRHFYKNFKIT
;
A
#
# COMPACT_ATOMS: atom_id res chain seq x y z
N MET A 1 -53.99 -3.02 -3.29
CA MET A 1 -55.40 -2.77 -2.88
C MET A 1 -56.18 -1.93 -3.88
N GLY A 2 -55.62 -0.88 -4.50
CA GLY A 2 -56.34 -0.01 -5.47
C GLY A 2 -56.92 -0.72 -6.70
N ALA A 3 -56.21 -1.72 -7.27
CA ALA A 3 -56.71 -2.51 -8.40
C ALA A 3 -57.86 -3.49 -8.03
N PHE A 4 -57.95 -3.88 -6.75
CA PHE A 4 -58.94 -4.85 -6.25
C PHE A 4 -60.33 -4.21 -6.11
N PHE A 5 -60.38 -2.92 -5.76
CA PHE A 5 -61.63 -2.16 -5.67
C PHE A 5 -62.21 -1.80 -7.05
N PHE A 6 -61.36 -1.60 -8.06
CA PHE A 6 -61.81 -1.28 -9.41
C PHE A 6 -62.57 -2.44 -10.07
N VAL A 7 -62.10 -3.67 -9.89
CA VAL A 7 -62.75 -4.89 -10.43
C VAL A 7 -64.11 -5.15 -9.76
N LEU A 8 -64.23 -4.92 -8.45
CA LEU A 8 -65.47 -5.13 -7.69
C LEU A 8 -66.64 -4.24 -8.14
N THR A 9 -66.36 -3.08 -8.76
CA THR A 9 -67.41 -2.15 -9.23
C THR A 9 -68.00 -2.52 -10.60
N GLN A 10 -67.38 -3.46 -11.33
CA GLN A 10 -67.82 -3.85 -12.67
C GLN A 10 -68.22 -5.33 -12.81
N THR A 11 -68.11 -6.14 -11.76
CA THR A 11 -68.44 -7.57 -11.81
C THR A 11 -69.87 -7.85 -11.34
N ASN A 12 -70.58 -8.72 -12.06
CA ASN A 12 -71.92 -9.18 -11.73
C ASN A 12 -71.91 -9.91 -10.36
N LEU A 13 -72.93 -9.71 -9.52
CA LEU A 13 -73.10 -10.33 -8.19
C LEU A 13 -72.90 -11.86 -8.19
N LYS A 14 -73.18 -12.55 -9.30
CA LYS A 14 -72.88 -13.97 -9.48
C LYS A 14 -71.38 -14.27 -9.62
N GLU A 15 -70.66 -13.50 -10.42
CA GLU A 15 -69.21 -13.66 -10.61
C GLU A 15 -68.43 -13.29 -9.35
N LEU A 16 -68.89 -12.28 -8.60
CA LEU A 16 -68.35 -11.93 -7.28
C LEU A 16 -68.50 -13.07 -6.27
N LYS A 17 -69.67 -13.71 -6.22
CA LYS A 17 -69.91 -14.87 -5.34
C LYS A 17 -69.03 -16.06 -5.71
N ILE A 18 -68.80 -16.29 -7.01
CA ILE A 18 -67.90 -17.36 -7.49
C ILE A 18 -66.45 -17.03 -7.16
N PHE A 19 -66.00 -15.80 -7.39
CA PHE A 19 -64.64 -15.34 -7.05
C PHE A 19 -64.38 -15.41 -5.53
N VAL A 20 -65.32 -14.99 -4.69
CA VAL A 20 -65.20 -15.05 -3.22
C VAL A 20 -65.23 -16.50 -2.72
N ASN A 21 -66.18 -17.33 -3.16
CA ASN A 21 -66.29 -18.71 -2.69
C ASN A 21 -65.20 -19.64 -3.21
N THR A 22 -64.57 -19.32 -4.33
CA THR A 22 -63.59 -20.19 -4.99
C THR A 22 -62.20 -19.57 -4.96
N THR A 23 -61.99 -18.42 -5.60
CA THR A 23 -60.65 -17.82 -5.75
C THR A 23 -60.10 -17.24 -4.45
N LEU A 24 -60.87 -16.43 -3.71
CA LEU A 24 -60.43 -15.85 -2.44
C LEU A 24 -60.29 -16.93 -1.36
N LYS A 25 -61.22 -17.89 -1.31
CA LYS A 25 -61.14 -19.03 -0.39
C LYS A 25 -59.91 -19.89 -0.67
N ASN A 26 -59.59 -20.17 -1.94
CA ASN A 26 -58.39 -20.89 -2.33
C ASN A 26 -57.12 -20.09 -2.01
N LEU A 27 -57.10 -18.76 -2.22
CA LEU A 27 -55.95 -17.92 -1.85
C LEU A 27 -55.71 -17.91 -0.33
N ILE A 28 -56.77 -17.75 0.46
CA ILE A 28 -56.69 -17.84 1.93
C ILE A 28 -56.24 -19.24 2.34
N TRP A 29 -56.75 -20.28 1.69
CA TRP A 29 -56.34 -21.65 1.94
C TRP A 29 -54.86 -21.86 1.62
N ASP A 30 -54.35 -21.32 0.51
CA ASP A 30 -52.94 -21.41 0.13
C ASP A 30 -52.03 -20.66 1.11
N ILE A 31 -52.43 -19.44 1.54
CA ILE A 31 -51.70 -18.67 2.55
C ILE A 31 -51.69 -19.41 3.89
N ASN A 32 -52.85 -19.90 4.33
CA ASN A 32 -52.96 -20.66 5.57
C ASN A 32 -52.24 -22.00 5.49
N SER A 33 -52.21 -22.66 4.33
CA SER A 33 -51.48 -23.92 4.12
C SER A 33 -49.98 -23.70 4.23
N LYS A 34 -49.46 -22.60 3.66
CA LYS A 34 -48.05 -22.20 3.84
C LYS A 34 -47.74 -21.92 5.31
N GLN A 35 -48.61 -21.19 6.00
CA GLN A 35 -48.42 -20.91 7.43
C GLN A 35 -48.53 -22.18 8.29
N PHE A 36 -49.44 -23.08 7.94
CA PHE A 36 -49.64 -24.37 8.60
C PHE A 36 -48.39 -25.25 8.46
N GLU A 37 -47.81 -25.34 7.27
CA GLU A 37 -46.56 -26.08 7.07
C GLU A 37 -45.40 -25.45 7.85
N GLN A 38 -45.30 -24.11 7.94
CA GLN A 38 -44.30 -23.46 8.80
C GLN A 38 -44.49 -23.79 10.28
N ILE A 39 -45.72 -23.71 10.80
CA ILE A 39 -46.04 -24.07 12.19
C ILE A 39 -45.70 -25.54 12.45
N LYS A 40 -46.06 -26.43 11.53
CA LYS A 40 -45.76 -27.86 11.60
C LYS A 40 -44.25 -28.11 11.67
N ILE A 41 -43.45 -27.41 10.87
CA ILE A 41 -41.98 -27.47 10.96
C ILE A 41 -41.51 -27.06 12.36
N HIS A 42 -42.00 -25.95 12.92
CA HIS A 42 -41.59 -25.49 14.25
C HIS A 42 -41.98 -26.46 15.37
N LEU A 43 -43.18 -27.04 15.30
CA LEU A 43 -43.64 -28.05 16.25
C LEU A 43 -42.84 -29.34 16.14
N LEU A 44 -42.49 -29.79 14.93
CA LEU A 44 -41.65 -30.96 14.73
C LEU A 44 -40.25 -30.76 15.32
N GLU A 45 -39.65 -29.58 15.13
CA GLU A 45 -38.37 -29.25 15.78
C GLU A 45 -38.49 -29.20 17.30
N ALA A 46 -39.57 -28.62 17.84
CA ALA A 46 -39.84 -28.65 19.29
C ALA A 46 -39.89 -30.08 19.84
N ILE A 47 -40.61 -30.98 19.17
CA ILE A 47 -40.72 -32.39 19.58
C ILE A 47 -39.34 -33.07 19.51
N LYS A 48 -38.58 -32.86 18.43
CA LYS A 48 -37.23 -33.43 18.28
C LYS A 48 -36.31 -32.99 19.41
N ASN A 49 -36.30 -31.70 19.75
CA ASN A 49 -35.44 -31.14 20.79
C ASN A 49 -35.81 -31.65 22.19
N VAL A 50 -37.11 -31.75 22.51
CA VAL A 50 -37.58 -32.37 23.76
C VAL A 50 -37.12 -33.83 23.84
N LEU A 51 -37.30 -34.61 22.78
CA LEU A 51 -36.86 -36.00 22.74
C LEU A 51 -35.34 -36.14 22.86
N ALA A 52 -34.57 -35.27 22.21
CA ALA A 52 -33.11 -35.25 22.33
C ALA A 52 -32.66 -34.93 23.77
N ASN A 53 -33.29 -33.95 24.43
CA ASN A 53 -33.02 -33.60 25.82
C ASN A 53 -33.29 -34.78 26.77
N ILE A 54 -34.44 -35.44 26.63
CA ILE A 54 -34.80 -36.60 27.46
C ILE A 54 -33.82 -37.75 27.22
N LYS A 55 -33.49 -38.05 25.96
CA LYS A 55 -32.51 -39.09 25.62
C LYS A 55 -31.17 -38.83 26.29
N TRP A 56 -30.63 -37.61 26.17
CA TRP A 56 -29.36 -37.25 26.80
C TRP A 56 -29.41 -37.36 28.33
N ARG A 57 -30.48 -36.86 28.97
CA ARG A 57 -30.56 -36.79 30.44
C ARG A 57 -30.85 -38.11 31.14
N PHE A 58 -31.59 -39.01 30.50
CA PHE A 58 -32.07 -40.24 31.15
C PHE A 58 -31.47 -41.51 30.55
N ILE A 59 -30.96 -41.48 29.32
CA ILE A 59 -30.57 -42.69 28.57
C ILE A 59 -29.09 -42.68 28.15
N ASP A 60 -28.60 -41.56 27.59
CA ASP A 60 -27.27 -41.48 26.97
C ASP A 60 -26.15 -41.76 27.97
N GLU A 61 -25.11 -42.43 27.49
CA GLU A 61 -23.99 -42.80 28.32
C GLU A 61 -23.17 -41.62 28.84
N ASN A 62 -23.12 -40.54 28.05
CA ASN A 62 -22.36 -39.32 28.32
C ASN A 62 -23.21 -38.24 29.02
N GLY A 63 -24.49 -38.52 29.29
CA GLY A 63 -25.37 -37.62 30.04
C GLY A 63 -25.54 -38.02 31.51
N PRO A 64 -26.31 -37.26 32.30
CA PRO A 64 -26.42 -37.43 33.75
C PRO A 64 -27.15 -38.70 34.21
N ARG A 65 -27.86 -39.41 33.32
CA ARG A 65 -28.62 -40.65 33.59
C ARG A 65 -29.50 -40.59 34.85
N TYR A 66 -30.36 -39.58 34.93
CA TYR A 66 -31.31 -39.47 36.03
C TYR A 66 -32.22 -40.71 36.11
N LYS A 67 -32.41 -41.25 37.32
CA LYS A 67 -33.17 -42.50 37.53
C LYS A 67 -34.68 -42.30 37.62
N SER A 68 -35.13 -41.10 37.92
CA SER A 68 -36.54 -40.77 38.13
C SER A 68 -36.84 -39.31 37.77
N VAL A 69 -38.06 -39.07 37.32
CA VAL A 69 -38.58 -37.72 37.07
C VAL A 69 -39.12 -37.16 38.38
N THR A 70 -38.57 -36.03 38.82
CA THR A 70 -39.03 -35.29 40.01
C THR A 70 -39.36 -33.85 39.63
N LYS A 71 -39.81 -33.05 40.61
CA LYS A 71 -39.99 -31.61 40.43
C LYS A 71 -38.68 -30.89 40.07
N ASP A 72 -37.55 -31.39 40.57
CA ASP A 72 -36.22 -30.84 40.33
C ASP A 72 -35.56 -31.44 39.07
N THR A 73 -36.01 -32.62 38.62
CA THR A 73 -35.56 -33.28 37.37
C THR A 73 -36.73 -33.53 36.40
N PRO A 74 -37.47 -32.49 35.96
CA PRO A 74 -38.59 -32.66 35.04
C PRO A 74 -38.14 -33.14 33.66
N PHE A 75 -39.03 -33.72 32.85
CA PHE A 75 -38.72 -34.14 31.48
C PHE A 75 -38.20 -32.98 30.61
N GLN A 76 -38.72 -31.77 30.81
CA GLN A 76 -38.23 -30.56 30.18
C GLN A 76 -37.87 -29.53 31.24
N TRP A 77 -36.72 -28.87 31.07
CA TRP A 77 -36.31 -27.76 31.93
C TRP A 77 -37.29 -26.59 31.87
N SER A 78 -37.29 -25.75 32.90
CA SER A 78 -38.07 -24.51 32.86
C SER A 78 -37.40 -23.50 31.92
N TYR A 79 -38.15 -23.03 30.92
CA TYR A 79 -37.70 -21.99 29.99
C TYR A 79 -38.06 -20.59 30.49
N PHE A 80 -38.98 -20.51 31.46
CA PHE A 80 -39.48 -19.27 32.01
C PHE A 80 -39.51 -19.39 33.53
N LYS A 81 -39.27 -18.26 34.20
CA LYS A 81 -39.46 -18.10 35.62
C LYS A 81 -40.81 -17.42 35.85
N ASP A 82 -41.67 -18.08 36.62
CA ASP A 82 -42.95 -17.54 37.08
C ASP A 82 -42.96 -17.41 38.61
N ASN A 83 -43.98 -16.73 39.13
CA ASN A 83 -44.17 -16.52 40.57
C ASN A 83 -44.87 -17.70 41.28
N GLY A 84 -45.01 -18.87 40.64
CA GLY A 84 -45.62 -20.06 41.22
C GLY A 84 -47.15 -20.02 41.34
N ILE A 85 -47.82 -19.17 40.55
CA ILE A 85 -49.25 -18.81 40.74
C ILE A 85 -50.22 -19.75 39.99
N VAL A 86 -49.73 -20.67 39.17
CA VAL A 86 -50.57 -21.40 38.20
C VAL A 86 -50.77 -22.86 38.62
N SER A 87 -52.04 -23.29 38.76
CA SER A 87 -52.42 -24.66 39.13
C SER A 87 -52.98 -25.50 37.98
N CYS A 88 -53.47 -24.85 36.91
CA CYS A 88 -53.99 -25.50 35.71
C CYS A 88 -53.76 -24.63 34.45
N LEU A 89 -53.86 -25.24 33.25
CA LEU A 89 -53.63 -24.57 31.96
C LEU A 89 -54.49 -23.31 31.76
N LYS A 90 -55.74 -23.33 32.26
CA LYS A 90 -56.67 -22.20 32.11
C LYS A 90 -56.27 -21.00 32.97
N ASP A 91 -55.72 -21.27 34.16
CA ASP A 91 -55.14 -20.24 35.01
C ASP A 91 -53.87 -19.67 34.34
N GLU A 92 -53.08 -20.53 33.68
CA GLU A 92 -51.87 -20.14 32.95
C GLU A 92 -52.18 -19.19 31.80
N GLU A 93 -53.16 -19.54 30.94
CA GLU A 93 -53.58 -18.70 29.82
C GLU A 93 -54.14 -17.36 30.28
N THR A 94 -54.87 -17.34 31.40
CA THR A 94 -55.43 -16.12 31.98
C THR A 94 -54.31 -15.25 32.57
N TYR A 95 -53.35 -15.87 33.26
CA TYR A 95 -52.21 -15.20 33.86
C TYR A 95 -51.26 -14.63 32.79
N MET A 96 -50.94 -15.40 31.75
CA MET A 96 -50.15 -14.92 30.60
C MET A 96 -50.78 -13.71 29.91
N LYS A 97 -52.11 -13.64 29.83
CA LYS A 97 -52.83 -12.50 29.22
C LYS A 97 -52.89 -11.26 30.11
N SER A 98 -52.90 -11.45 31.44
CA SER A 98 -53.15 -10.37 32.40
C SER A 98 -51.90 -9.86 33.11
N HIS A 99 -50.88 -10.70 33.25
CA HIS A 99 -49.64 -10.46 34.01
C HIS A 99 -48.41 -11.09 33.31
N GLY A 100 -48.45 -11.20 31.97
CA GLY A 100 -47.39 -11.82 31.18
C GLY A 100 -46.01 -11.16 31.36
N GLU A 101 -45.98 -9.88 31.75
CA GLU A 101 -44.76 -9.14 32.09
C GLU A 101 -44.02 -9.70 33.32
N GLN A 102 -44.68 -10.52 34.14
CA GLN A 102 -44.08 -11.19 35.30
C GLN A 102 -43.49 -12.56 34.96
N ILE A 103 -43.67 -13.05 33.73
CA ILE A 103 -43.11 -14.32 33.25
C ILE A 103 -41.79 -14.02 32.54
N MET A 104 -40.68 -14.29 33.21
CA MET A 104 -39.37 -13.91 32.72
C MET A 104 -38.70 -15.07 31.98
N ALA A 105 -38.11 -14.82 30.82
CA ALA A 105 -37.40 -15.85 30.07
C ALA A 105 -36.06 -16.21 30.74
N ASN A 106 -35.78 -17.50 30.90
CA ASN A 106 -34.50 -17.99 31.39
C ASN A 106 -33.43 -17.84 30.30
N ASN A 107 -32.19 -17.51 30.69
CA ASN A 107 -31.07 -17.45 29.75
C ASN A 107 -30.52 -18.85 29.43
N GLY A 108 -29.54 -18.94 28.53
CA GLY A 108 -28.90 -20.21 28.17
C GLY A 108 -28.07 -20.05 26.90
N TRP A 109 -27.84 -21.18 26.22
CA TRP A 109 -27.15 -21.21 24.92
C TRP A 109 -27.88 -22.11 23.92
N VAL A 110 -27.62 -21.88 22.64
CA VAL A 110 -28.22 -22.64 21.53
C VAL A 110 -27.09 -23.33 20.77
N MET A 111 -27.23 -24.63 20.51
CA MET A 111 -26.20 -25.41 19.84
C MET A 111 -26.08 -24.98 18.37
N ASN A 112 -24.86 -24.66 17.92
CA ASN A 112 -24.53 -24.22 16.55
C ASN A 112 -25.31 -22.97 16.06
N ASP A 113 -25.72 -22.07 16.95
CA ASP A 113 -26.34 -20.79 16.58
C ASP A 113 -25.31 -19.65 16.47
N ASP A 114 -25.68 -18.55 15.81
CA ASP A 114 -24.91 -17.31 15.84
C ASP A 114 -25.06 -16.64 17.22
N PRO A 115 -24.00 -16.59 18.05
CA PRO A 115 -24.09 -16.03 19.41
C PRO A 115 -24.35 -14.51 19.42
N MET A 116 -24.10 -13.81 18.31
CA MET A 116 -24.36 -12.38 18.19
C MET A 116 -25.85 -12.08 18.02
N ARG A 117 -26.65 -13.08 17.61
CA ARG A 117 -28.09 -12.95 17.47
C ARG A 117 -28.76 -13.08 18.83
N ASN A 118 -29.55 -12.08 19.22
CA ASN A 118 -30.41 -12.20 20.40
C ASN A 118 -31.52 -13.24 20.15
N PHE A 119 -31.31 -14.47 20.62
CA PHE A 119 -32.27 -15.56 20.50
C PHE A 119 -33.57 -15.37 21.30
N ALA A 120 -33.64 -14.35 22.17
CA ALA A 120 -34.88 -13.93 22.83
C ALA A 120 -35.58 -12.74 22.13
N GLY A 121 -35.03 -12.28 21.00
CA GLY A 121 -35.63 -11.22 20.21
C GLY A 121 -36.94 -11.64 19.54
N PRO A 122 -37.79 -10.69 19.12
CA PRO A 122 -39.13 -10.95 18.60
C PRO A 122 -39.15 -11.80 17.31
N ASN A 123 -38.05 -11.81 16.55
CA ASN A 123 -37.91 -12.59 15.32
C ASN A 123 -37.30 -14.00 15.55
N SER A 124 -37.12 -14.40 16.82
CA SER A 124 -36.53 -15.69 17.17
C SER A 124 -37.59 -16.71 17.58
N TRP A 125 -37.44 -17.93 17.08
CA TRP A 125 -38.32 -19.06 17.40
C TRP A 125 -37.68 -20.05 18.39
N VAL A 126 -36.51 -19.72 18.95
CA VAL A 126 -35.68 -20.63 19.78
C VAL A 126 -36.45 -21.17 20.99
N TYR A 127 -37.14 -20.31 21.73
CA TYR A 127 -37.95 -20.73 22.89
C TYR A 127 -39.13 -21.62 22.47
N LEU A 128 -39.78 -21.30 21.34
CA LEU A 128 -40.92 -22.07 20.81
C LEU A 128 -40.47 -23.45 20.34
N ARG A 129 -39.36 -23.52 19.59
CA ARG A 129 -38.77 -24.75 19.04
C ARG A 129 -37.95 -25.53 20.06
N ARG A 130 -37.86 -25.07 21.31
CA ARG A 130 -37.10 -25.73 22.38
C ARG A 130 -35.62 -25.96 22.06
N GLU A 131 -35.05 -25.08 21.23
CA GLU A 131 -33.64 -25.15 20.78
C GLU A 131 -32.67 -24.67 21.88
N LEU A 132 -33.15 -23.86 22.83
CA LEU A 132 -32.35 -23.38 23.96
C LEU A 132 -32.04 -24.52 24.93
N ILE A 133 -30.81 -24.55 25.42
CA ILE A 133 -30.38 -25.25 26.63
C ILE A 133 -30.44 -24.22 27.78
N PRO A 134 -31.58 -24.12 28.51
CA PRO A 134 -31.81 -23.11 29.53
C PRO A 134 -31.02 -23.35 30.82
N TRP A 135 -30.59 -22.26 31.42
CA TRP A 135 -30.10 -22.19 32.80
C TRP A 135 -31.26 -21.79 33.71
N GLY A 136 -31.86 -22.78 34.37
CA GLY A 136 -33.10 -22.58 35.16
C GLY A 136 -32.94 -21.72 36.42
N ASP A 137 -31.70 -21.42 36.79
CA ASP A 137 -31.28 -20.54 37.87
C ASP A 137 -31.20 -19.06 37.44
N ASN A 138 -31.12 -18.76 36.14
CA ASN A 138 -30.81 -17.42 35.62
C ASN A 138 -31.89 -16.86 34.68
N VAL A 139 -32.34 -15.63 34.95
CA VAL A 139 -33.22 -14.86 34.07
C VAL A 139 -32.40 -14.06 33.05
N LYS A 140 -32.83 -14.04 31.78
CA LYS A 140 -32.21 -13.23 30.73
C LYS A 140 -32.61 -11.76 30.86
N LEU A 141 -31.63 -10.88 31.00
CA LEU A 141 -31.83 -9.44 31.06
C LEU A 141 -32.03 -8.85 29.66
N ASN A 142 -33.10 -8.09 29.46
CA ASN A 142 -33.40 -7.41 28.19
C ASN A 142 -33.00 -5.93 28.26
N TYR A 143 -31.89 -5.57 27.60
CA TYR A 143 -31.35 -4.21 27.58
C TYR A 143 -31.96 -3.29 26.50
N GLY A 144 -32.90 -3.80 25.69
CA GLY A 144 -33.46 -3.04 24.58
C GLY A 144 -32.39 -2.58 23.58
N THR A 145 -32.63 -1.44 22.94
CA THR A 145 -31.67 -0.77 22.03
C THR A 145 -30.77 0.23 22.75
N GLY A 146 -31.13 0.63 23.98
CA GLY A 146 -30.31 1.51 24.81
C GLY A 146 -30.98 1.89 26.14
N PRO A 147 -30.35 2.80 26.92
CA PRO A 147 -30.79 3.17 28.26
C PRO A 147 -32.21 3.73 28.35
N ALA A 148 -32.72 4.34 27.28
CA ALA A 148 -34.08 4.90 27.25
C ALA A 148 -35.18 3.82 27.31
N ASP A 149 -34.91 2.62 26.80
CA ASP A 149 -35.91 1.54 26.72
C ASP A 149 -36.13 0.87 28.09
N VAL A 150 -35.06 0.75 28.89
CA VAL A 150 -35.07 0.13 30.22
C VAL A 150 -34.16 0.87 31.22
N PRO A 151 -34.50 2.11 31.62
CA PRO A 151 -33.62 2.97 32.43
C PRO A 151 -33.16 2.33 33.73
N TYR A 152 -34.08 1.69 34.46
CA TYR A 152 -33.80 1.03 35.73
C TYR A 152 -32.68 -0.01 35.63
N LEU A 153 -32.70 -0.84 34.57
CA LEU A 153 -31.70 -1.89 34.38
C LEU A 153 -30.31 -1.29 34.15
N TYR A 154 -30.22 -0.23 33.34
CA TYR A 154 -28.96 0.47 33.09
C TYR A 154 -28.44 1.17 34.34
N ASP A 155 -29.30 1.84 35.11
CA ASP A 155 -28.89 2.49 36.36
C ASP A 155 -28.36 1.47 37.37
N ARG A 156 -29.08 0.35 37.54
CA ARG A 156 -28.68 -0.74 38.45
C ARG A 156 -27.36 -1.37 38.03
N MET A 157 -27.18 -1.63 36.74
CA MET A 157 -25.95 -2.23 36.22
C MET A 157 -24.77 -1.24 36.20
N THR A 158 -25.04 0.06 36.11
CA THR A 158 -24.03 1.12 36.27
C THR A 158 -23.52 1.16 37.71
N GLU A 159 -24.43 1.18 38.68
CA GLU A 159 -24.08 1.12 40.10
C GLU A 159 -23.28 -0.16 40.40
N TYR A 160 -23.75 -1.31 39.90
CA TYR A 160 -23.07 -2.58 40.04
C TYR A 160 -21.65 -2.54 39.47
N ILE A 161 -21.48 -2.10 38.21
CA ILE A 161 -20.16 -2.11 37.57
C ILE A 161 -19.22 -1.08 38.21
N GLN A 162 -19.73 0.04 38.71
CA GLN A 162 -18.93 1.03 39.42
C GLN A 162 -18.46 0.50 40.79
N ASN A 163 -19.32 -0.23 41.51
CA ASN A 163 -18.96 -0.88 42.78
C ASN A 163 -17.94 -2.00 42.58
N ILE A 164 -18.05 -2.78 41.51
CA ILE A 164 -17.02 -3.77 41.15
C ILE A 164 -15.73 -3.03 40.78
N ALA A 165 -15.83 -1.97 39.98
CA ALA A 165 -14.67 -1.24 39.49
C ALA A 165 -13.93 -0.43 40.57
N SER A 166 -14.56 -0.14 41.71
CA SER A 166 -13.92 0.52 42.85
C SER A 166 -13.11 -0.43 43.75
N VAL A 167 -13.34 -1.75 43.62
CA VAL A 167 -12.70 -2.78 44.46
C VAL A 167 -11.64 -3.56 43.69
N PHE A 168 -11.85 -3.84 42.40
CA PHE A 168 -11.01 -4.76 41.62
C PHE A 168 -10.20 -4.04 40.52
N ASP A 169 -9.02 -4.55 40.20
CA ASP A 169 -8.15 -4.00 39.13
C ASP A 169 -8.62 -4.34 37.69
N GLY A 170 -9.56 -5.27 37.55
CA GLY A 170 -10.04 -5.73 36.26
C GLY A 170 -11.32 -6.57 36.36
N ILE A 171 -11.96 -6.80 35.21
CA ILE A 171 -13.25 -7.49 35.12
C ILE A 171 -13.14 -8.60 34.05
N ARG A 172 -13.50 -9.84 34.41
CA ARG A 172 -13.71 -10.93 33.45
C ARG A 172 -15.16 -10.89 32.97
N LEU A 173 -15.38 -10.71 31.67
CA LEU A 173 -16.71 -10.79 31.07
C LEU A 173 -17.01 -12.24 30.69
N ASP A 174 -17.91 -12.87 31.45
CA ASP A 174 -18.41 -14.19 31.11
C ASP A 174 -19.30 -14.13 29.86
N ASN A 175 -19.16 -15.13 28.96
CA ASN A 175 -19.94 -15.24 27.72
C ASN A 175 -20.08 -13.92 26.92
N CYS A 176 -19.01 -13.12 26.86
CA CYS A 176 -19.01 -11.77 26.28
C CYS A 176 -19.57 -11.71 24.84
N HIS A 177 -19.35 -12.76 24.04
CA HIS A 177 -19.86 -12.87 22.67
C HIS A 177 -21.40 -12.87 22.58
N SER A 178 -22.09 -13.25 23.65
CA SER A 178 -23.56 -13.25 23.72
C SER A 178 -24.13 -11.97 24.37
N THR A 179 -23.26 -11.04 24.78
CA THR A 179 -23.67 -9.76 25.35
C THR A 179 -23.73 -8.72 24.23
N PRO A 180 -24.85 -7.98 24.08
CA PRO A 180 -24.95 -6.96 23.03
C PRO A 180 -23.85 -5.91 23.15
N ILE A 181 -23.19 -5.59 22.02
CA ILE A 181 -22.03 -4.69 21.98
C ILE A 181 -22.31 -3.35 22.67
N HIS A 182 -23.47 -2.74 22.40
CA HIS A 182 -23.84 -1.45 22.99
C HIS A 182 -23.95 -1.49 24.52
N VAL A 183 -24.32 -2.64 25.10
CA VAL A 183 -24.37 -2.85 26.56
C VAL A 183 -22.96 -2.95 27.12
N CYS A 184 -22.10 -3.79 26.50
CA CYS A 184 -20.69 -3.92 26.90
C CYS A 184 -19.96 -2.58 26.83
N GLU A 185 -20.11 -1.83 25.74
CA GLU A 185 -19.47 -0.53 25.56
C GLU A 185 -19.89 0.48 26.64
N TYR A 186 -21.18 0.50 26.98
CA TYR A 186 -21.71 1.38 28.02
C TYR A 186 -21.13 0.99 29.39
N LEU A 187 -21.28 -0.27 29.82
CA LEU A 187 -20.84 -0.71 31.14
C LEU A 187 -19.32 -0.64 31.32
N LEU A 188 -18.53 -1.00 30.30
CA LEU A 188 -17.07 -0.87 30.35
C LEU A 188 -16.62 0.59 30.35
N ARG A 189 -17.38 1.50 29.72
CA ARG A 189 -17.11 2.95 29.82
C ARG A 189 -17.34 3.43 31.24
N GLU A 190 -18.43 3.02 31.89
CA GLU A 190 -18.69 3.37 33.28
C GLU A 190 -17.66 2.77 34.25
N ALA A 191 -17.23 1.52 34.03
CA ALA A 191 -16.15 0.89 34.81
C ALA A 191 -14.83 1.68 34.67
N ARG A 192 -14.43 2.02 33.45
CA ARG A 192 -13.19 2.78 33.18
C ARG A 192 -13.18 4.19 33.77
N LYS A 193 -14.35 4.81 34.00
CA LYS A 193 -14.40 6.10 34.70
C LYS A 193 -13.94 6.00 36.15
N GLN A 194 -14.12 4.84 36.78
CA GLN A 194 -13.65 4.56 38.14
C GLN A 194 -12.20 4.03 38.15
N MET A 195 -11.79 3.34 37.08
CA MET A 195 -10.44 2.78 36.89
C MET A 195 -9.55 3.67 35.98
N CYS A 196 -8.89 4.71 36.51
CA CYS A 196 -7.73 5.35 35.85
C CYS A 196 -6.46 4.95 36.62
N THR A 197 -5.31 4.58 36.06
CA THR A 197 -4.72 4.65 34.72
C THR A 197 -3.57 3.64 34.72
N ASN A 198 -3.42 2.83 33.67
CA ASN A 198 -2.17 2.30 33.12
C ASN A 198 -2.50 1.03 32.36
N ILE A 199 -2.10 0.94 31.09
CA ILE A 199 -1.55 -0.28 30.45
C ILE A 199 -1.26 0.12 29.00
N TYR A 200 0.03 0.19 28.68
CA TYR A 200 0.56 0.29 27.32
C TYR A 200 1.13 -1.07 26.90
N ASN A 201 0.68 -1.53 25.73
CA ASN A 201 1.35 -2.34 24.68
C ASN A 201 2.08 -3.65 25.01
N TYR A 202 2.31 -4.44 23.93
CA TYR A 202 3.22 -5.58 23.75
C TYR A 202 2.56 -6.97 23.55
N GLY A 203 2.35 -7.32 22.28
CA GLY A 203 2.33 -8.72 21.83
C GLY A 203 3.67 -9.03 21.15
N GLY A 204 4.17 -10.25 21.34
CA GLY A 204 5.43 -10.71 20.75
C GLY A 204 5.42 -10.82 19.23
N LYS A 205 6.62 -10.90 18.65
CA LYS A 205 6.83 -11.06 17.20
C LYS A 205 7.45 -12.42 16.88
N PRO A 206 7.26 -12.96 15.67
CA PRO A 206 8.03 -14.11 15.21
C PRO A 206 9.55 -13.84 15.27
N MET A 207 10.36 -14.86 15.55
CA MET A 207 11.82 -14.75 15.58
C MET A 207 12.38 -14.28 14.23
N GLY A 208 13.27 -13.28 14.25
CA GLY A 208 13.84 -12.67 13.04
C GLY A 208 12.90 -11.70 12.30
N SER A 209 11.88 -11.17 12.98
CA SER A 209 10.99 -10.15 12.41
C SER A 209 11.72 -8.83 12.18
N PHE A 210 11.28 -8.06 11.18
CA PHE A 210 11.85 -6.73 10.93
C PHE A 210 11.71 -5.81 12.16
N MET A 211 12.80 -5.12 12.51
CA MET A 211 12.84 -4.21 13.66
C MET A 211 11.78 -3.09 13.56
N GLU A 212 11.10 -2.81 14.68
CA GLU A 212 10.13 -1.73 14.77
C GLU A 212 10.83 -0.37 14.90
N GLN A 213 10.29 0.65 14.22
CA GLN A 213 10.80 2.02 14.31
C GLN A 213 10.38 2.67 15.64
N ARG A 214 11.13 3.68 16.09
CA ARG A 214 10.70 4.60 17.18
C ARG A 214 9.35 5.29 16.91
N ILE A 215 8.88 5.29 15.65
CA ILE A 215 7.58 5.80 15.22
C ILE A 215 6.92 4.75 14.33
N CYS A 216 5.94 4.03 14.87
CA CYS A 216 5.07 3.12 14.11
C CYS A 216 3.69 3.77 13.97
N LEU A 217 3.11 3.75 12.76
CA LEU A 217 1.67 3.93 12.61
C LEU A 217 0.99 2.78 13.36
N ALA A 218 -0.10 3.04 14.09
CA ALA A 218 -0.84 1.99 14.78
C ALA A 218 -1.19 0.88 13.78
N ARG A 219 -0.57 -0.29 13.93
CA ARG A 219 -0.83 -1.46 13.10
C ARG A 219 -2.01 -2.21 13.71
N GLU A 220 -2.75 -2.90 12.86
CA GLU A 220 -3.66 -3.94 13.34
C GLU A 220 -2.84 -4.99 14.11
N SER A 221 -3.21 -5.25 15.36
CA SER A 221 -2.60 -6.27 16.19
C SER A 221 -3.67 -7.27 16.60
N LYS A 222 -3.28 -8.54 16.75
CA LYS A 222 -4.14 -9.54 17.38
C LYS A 222 -4.38 -9.12 18.83
N ALA A 223 -5.61 -9.28 19.33
CA ALA A 223 -5.92 -9.09 20.74
C ALA A 223 -5.01 -10.00 21.59
N ARG A 224 -4.54 -9.50 22.74
CA ARG A 224 -3.71 -10.32 23.63
C ARG A 224 -4.52 -11.45 24.22
N ALA A 225 -3.85 -12.57 24.49
CA ALA A 225 -4.45 -13.71 25.15
C ALA A 225 -4.15 -13.70 26.65
N LEU A 226 -5.07 -14.24 27.44
CA LEU A 226 -4.79 -14.77 28.77
C LEU A 226 -4.87 -16.29 28.65
N LEU A 227 -3.73 -16.98 28.74
CA LEU A 227 -3.66 -18.42 28.54
C LEU A 227 -3.74 -19.14 29.90
N ALA A 228 -4.74 -20.01 30.04
CA ALA A 228 -4.90 -20.81 31.24
C ALA A 228 -4.32 -22.21 31.06
N ASP A 229 -3.56 -22.72 32.03
CA ASP A 229 -3.23 -24.15 32.11
C ASP A 229 -4.51 -24.99 32.19
N GLN A 230 -5.40 -24.56 33.08
CA GLN A 230 -6.72 -25.12 33.32
C GLN A 230 -7.64 -24.01 33.83
N THR A 231 -8.81 -23.84 33.21
CA THR A 231 -9.88 -22.97 33.71
C THR A 231 -10.79 -23.73 34.69
N HIS A 232 -11.64 -23.04 35.45
CA HIS A 232 -12.60 -23.69 36.35
C HIS A 232 -13.63 -24.56 35.60
N ASP A 233 -13.90 -24.29 34.32
CA ASP A 233 -14.82 -25.08 33.50
C ASP A 233 -14.14 -26.27 32.79
N ASN A 234 -12.82 -26.39 32.86
CA ASN A 234 -12.12 -27.51 32.23
C ASN A 234 -12.22 -28.79 33.07
N GLN A 235 -12.24 -29.93 32.37
CA GLN A 235 -11.96 -31.21 33.00
C GLN A 235 -10.53 -31.19 33.58
N PRO A 236 -10.31 -31.74 34.78
CA PRO A 236 -8.97 -31.79 35.38
C PRO A 236 -7.96 -32.47 34.46
N ILE A 237 -6.73 -31.95 34.44
CA ILE A 237 -5.67 -32.47 33.56
C ILE A 237 -5.39 -33.96 33.79
N ILE A 238 -5.53 -34.43 35.03
CA ILE A 238 -5.30 -35.84 35.42
C ILE A 238 -6.45 -36.76 35.00
N ASP A 239 -7.67 -36.22 34.92
CA ASP A 239 -8.83 -36.98 34.41
C ASP A 239 -8.76 -37.10 32.88
N LYS A 240 -8.29 -36.03 32.22
CA LYS A 240 -8.16 -35.97 30.76
C LYS A 240 -6.90 -36.64 30.21
N TYR A 241 -5.78 -36.57 30.92
CA TYR A 241 -4.45 -37.03 30.51
C TYR A 241 -3.72 -37.76 31.65
N ASN A 242 -2.46 -38.14 31.45
CA ASN A 242 -1.62 -38.74 32.50
C ASN A 242 -1.06 -37.67 33.48
N LEU A 243 -0.74 -38.03 34.73
CA LEU A 243 -0.03 -37.18 35.69
C LEU A 243 1.25 -36.57 35.09
N ARG A 244 1.95 -37.32 34.25
CA ARG A 244 3.16 -36.86 33.52
C ARG A 244 2.90 -35.64 32.63
N GLN A 245 1.66 -35.33 32.29
CA GLN A 245 1.30 -34.16 31.49
C GLN A 245 1.38 -32.84 32.28
N PHE A 246 1.33 -32.90 33.62
CA PHE A 246 1.25 -31.73 34.51
C PHE A 246 2.44 -30.76 34.36
N LEU A 247 3.66 -31.24 34.60
CA LEU A 247 4.88 -30.41 34.58
C LEU A 247 5.20 -29.86 33.17
N PRO A 248 5.16 -30.66 32.09
CA PRO A 248 5.32 -30.15 30.73
C PRO A 248 4.29 -29.07 30.34
N MET A 249 3.03 -29.22 30.73
CA MET A 249 1.98 -28.22 30.42
C MET A 249 2.28 -26.87 31.09
N MET A 250 2.54 -26.90 32.41
CA MET A 250 2.90 -25.70 33.17
C MET A 250 4.12 -24.99 32.58
N ALA A 251 5.15 -25.75 32.16
CA ALA A 251 6.34 -25.19 31.55
C ALA A 251 6.07 -24.54 30.19
N VAL A 252 5.27 -25.20 29.33
CA VAL A 252 4.89 -24.67 28.01
C VAL A 252 4.08 -23.38 28.14
N VAL A 253 3.08 -23.35 29.02
CA VAL A 253 2.27 -22.14 29.27
C VAL A 253 3.15 -21.01 29.81
N SER A 254 4.09 -21.29 30.70
CA SER A 254 5.01 -20.29 31.25
C SER A 254 5.95 -19.67 30.20
N MET A 255 6.19 -20.35 29.07
CA MET A 255 7.02 -19.85 27.97
C MET A 255 6.29 -18.91 27.01
N VAL A 256 4.97 -18.73 27.09
CA VAL A 256 4.24 -17.87 26.15
C VAL A 256 4.53 -16.38 26.37
N ASN A 257 4.47 -15.59 25.31
CA ASN A 257 4.56 -14.12 25.40
C ASN A 257 3.16 -13.48 25.53
N ASN A 258 2.42 -13.90 26.56
CA ASN A 258 1.08 -13.44 26.92
C ASN A 258 0.88 -13.62 28.43
N SER A 259 -0.18 -13.03 28.98
CA SER A 259 -0.56 -13.29 30.37
C SER A 259 -0.96 -14.75 30.55
N ILE A 260 -0.63 -15.31 31.72
CA ILE A 260 -0.95 -16.70 32.08
C ILE A 260 -1.85 -16.74 33.31
N CYS A 261 -2.64 -17.80 33.46
CA CYS A 261 -3.38 -18.09 34.68
C CYS A 261 -3.58 -19.60 34.92
N SER A 262 -3.99 -19.96 36.13
CA SER A 262 -4.29 -21.34 36.53
C SER A 262 -5.47 -21.32 37.50
N ASN A 263 -6.31 -22.37 37.47
CA ASN A 263 -7.38 -22.55 38.44
C ASN A 263 -6.87 -23.27 39.70
N ARG A 264 -7.38 -22.88 40.88
CA ARG A 264 -7.07 -23.60 42.12
C ARG A 264 -7.60 -25.03 42.06
N GLY A 265 -6.74 -26.00 42.35
CA GLY A 265 -6.96 -27.43 42.14
C GLY A 265 -6.09 -28.03 41.04
N PHE A 266 -5.55 -27.21 40.13
CA PHE A 266 -4.56 -27.68 39.15
C PHE A 266 -3.23 -27.98 39.85
N ASP A 267 -2.69 -27.00 40.58
CA ASP A 267 -1.39 -27.09 41.25
C ASP A 267 -1.43 -28.06 42.44
N GLU A 268 -2.62 -28.26 43.04
CA GLU A 268 -2.87 -29.28 44.06
C GLU A 268 -3.18 -30.67 43.50
N LEU A 269 -3.14 -30.87 42.17
CA LEU A 269 -3.40 -32.16 41.49
C LEU A 269 -4.75 -32.80 41.84
N VAL A 270 -5.83 -32.02 41.87
CA VAL A 270 -7.18 -32.51 42.14
C VAL A 270 -7.65 -33.35 40.94
N PRO A 271 -7.96 -34.65 41.11
CA PRO A 271 -8.21 -35.56 39.99
C PRO A 271 -9.68 -35.62 39.54
N TYR A 272 -10.55 -34.78 40.11
CA TYR A 272 -11.97 -34.72 39.78
C TYR A 272 -12.42 -33.28 39.53
N HIS A 273 -13.44 -33.12 38.70
CA HIS A 273 -13.96 -31.80 38.37
C HIS A 273 -14.66 -31.19 39.59
N ILE A 274 -14.28 -29.96 39.93
CA ILE A 274 -14.86 -29.19 41.03
C ILE A 274 -16.12 -28.51 40.50
N ASP A 275 -17.27 -29.12 40.75
CA ASP A 275 -18.55 -28.64 40.26
C ASP A 275 -19.00 -27.38 41.02
N VAL A 276 -19.13 -26.27 40.31
CA VAL A 276 -19.42 -24.94 40.88
C VAL A 276 -20.81 -24.82 41.55
N VAL A 277 -21.70 -25.81 41.37
CA VAL A 277 -23.06 -25.81 41.94
C VAL A 277 -23.17 -26.75 43.14
N THR A 278 -22.57 -27.93 43.04
CA THR A 278 -22.78 -29.04 43.99
C THR A 278 -21.65 -29.23 44.98
N GLU A 279 -20.44 -28.76 44.68
CA GLU A 279 -19.32 -28.84 45.61
C GLU A 279 -19.53 -27.93 46.83
N LYS A 280 -19.32 -28.48 48.02
CA LYS A 280 -19.47 -27.76 49.31
C LYS A 280 -18.22 -27.84 50.17
N ASN A 281 -17.28 -28.73 49.82
CA ASN A 281 -16.04 -28.89 50.57
C ASN A 281 -15.16 -27.66 50.37
N MET A 282 -14.42 -27.31 51.42
CA MET A 282 -13.51 -26.17 51.37
C MET A 282 -12.18 -26.60 50.78
N TYR A 283 -11.49 -25.70 50.08
CA TYR A 283 -10.08 -25.94 49.81
C TYR A 283 -9.32 -25.98 51.14
N GLN A 284 -8.38 -26.92 51.23
CA GLN A 284 -7.52 -27.02 52.41
C GLN A 284 -6.70 -25.73 52.60
N ASP A 285 -6.56 -25.32 53.86
CA ASP A 285 -5.75 -24.14 54.23
C ASP A 285 -4.26 -24.42 53.94
N CYS A 286 -3.54 -23.39 53.51
CA CYS A 286 -2.12 -23.49 53.15
C CYS A 286 -1.24 -23.93 54.32
N TYR A 287 -1.66 -23.68 55.57
CA TYR A 287 -0.97 -24.10 56.79
C TYR A 287 -1.01 -25.61 57.03
N TYR A 288 -1.94 -26.35 56.40
CA TYR A 288 -2.15 -27.78 56.63
C TYR A 288 -1.85 -28.64 55.40
N LEU A 289 -1.27 -28.06 54.35
CA LEU A 289 -0.88 -28.79 53.15
C LEU A 289 0.26 -29.76 53.45
N SER A 290 0.25 -30.92 52.79
CA SER A 290 1.36 -31.86 52.86
C SER A 290 2.62 -31.28 52.21
N ASP A 291 3.79 -31.74 52.65
CA ASP A 291 5.08 -31.32 52.10
C ASP A 291 5.15 -31.47 50.57
N GLN A 292 4.48 -32.49 50.03
CA GLN A 292 4.43 -32.74 48.60
C GLN A 292 3.57 -31.73 47.83
N VAL A 293 2.41 -31.33 48.37
CA VAL A 293 1.60 -30.26 47.76
C VAL A 293 2.33 -28.93 47.86
N LEU A 294 3.03 -28.68 48.97
CA LEU A 294 3.91 -27.52 49.11
C LEU A 294 5.03 -27.52 48.06
N ASP A 295 5.62 -28.67 47.73
CA ASP A 295 6.64 -28.77 46.68
C ASP A 295 6.08 -28.49 45.27
N LEU A 296 4.84 -28.89 44.97
CA LEU A 296 4.15 -28.53 43.73
C LEU A 296 3.85 -27.03 43.66
N ILE A 297 3.46 -26.41 44.77
CA ILE A 297 3.25 -24.95 44.85
C ILE A 297 4.58 -24.19 44.69
N LYS A 298 5.67 -24.69 45.30
CA LYS A 298 7.02 -24.13 45.10
C LYS A 298 7.42 -24.18 43.62
N LEU A 299 7.11 -25.28 42.94
CA LEU A 299 7.36 -25.44 41.52
C LEU A 299 6.57 -24.40 40.69
N ARG A 300 5.28 -24.16 40.97
CA ARG A 300 4.52 -23.08 40.34
C ARG A 300 5.15 -21.71 40.57
N LYS A 301 5.62 -21.44 41.79
CA LYS A 301 6.31 -20.19 42.11
C LYS A 301 7.55 -19.99 41.23
N ILE A 302 8.37 -21.03 41.04
CA ILE A 302 9.55 -20.98 40.16
C ILE A 302 9.16 -20.57 38.74
N PHE A 303 8.12 -21.20 38.18
CA PHE A 303 7.66 -20.87 36.82
C PHE A 303 7.05 -19.47 36.70
N ASN A 304 6.34 -19.00 37.72
CA ASN A 304 5.81 -17.63 37.75
C ASN A 304 6.93 -16.59 37.84
N ASP A 305 7.92 -16.81 38.71
CA ASP A 305 9.09 -15.94 38.83
C ASP A 305 9.87 -15.91 37.51
N PHE A 306 10.07 -17.09 36.90
CA PHE A 306 10.70 -17.22 35.60
C PHE A 306 9.90 -16.49 34.50
N HIS A 307 8.58 -16.64 34.44
CA HIS A 307 7.72 -15.94 33.48
C HIS A 307 7.76 -14.43 33.66
N MET A 308 7.79 -13.95 34.91
CA MET A 308 7.98 -12.53 35.21
C MET A 308 9.35 -12.06 34.72
N ASP A 309 10.41 -12.81 35.00
CA ASP A 309 11.78 -12.45 34.64
C ASP A 309 11.97 -12.37 33.13
N ILE A 310 11.44 -13.31 32.33
CA ILE A 310 11.52 -13.23 30.86
C ILE A 310 10.61 -12.15 30.25
N SER A 311 9.73 -11.55 31.05
CA SER A 311 8.77 -10.51 30.64
C SER A 311 9.17 -9.11 31.10
N ARG A 312 10.23 -8.97 31.93
CA ARG A 312 10.73 -7.66 32.36
C ARG A 312 11.33 -6.90 31.17
N LYS A 313 11.22 -5.56 31.22
CA LYS A 313 11.79 -4.68 30.18
C LYS A 313 13.31 -4.82 30.01
N GLU A 314 14.00 -5.25 31.06
CA GLU A 314 15.44 -5.43 31.09
C GLU A 314 15.87 -6.73 30.38
N THR A 315 14.98 -7.71 30.22
CA THR A 315 15.15 -9.10 29.71
C THR A 315 14.04 -9.36 28.71
N PHE A 316 14.04 -8.61 27.59
CA PHE A 316 12.86 -8.54 26.72
C PHE A 316 12.86 -9.70 25.70
N TYR A 317 12.51 -10.91 26.16
CA TYR A 317 12.36 -12.11 25.34
C TYR A 317 11.08 -12.06 24.49
N ASN A 318 11.02 -11.16 23.51
CA ASN A 318 9.81 -10.84 22.76
C ASN A 318 9.58 -11.69 21.51
N GLU A 319 10.62 -12.39 21.05
CA GLU A 319 10.61 -13.26 19.88
C GLU A 319 10.46 -14.73 20.30
N ILE A 320 9.65 -15.50 19.56
CA ILE A 320 9.36 -16.90 19.85
C ILE A 320 9.49 -17.78 18.60
N TYR A 321 10.04 -18.97 18.79
CA TYR A 321 10.08 -20.07 17.82
C TYR A 321 9.67 -21.36 18.53
N THR A 322 8.84 -22.16 17.88
CA THR A 322 8.33 -23.42 18.43
C THR A 322 8.52 -24.53 17.42
N ASP A 323 8.97 -25.69 17.87
CA ASP A 323 9.23 -26.85 17.02
C ASP A 323 8.86 -28.15 17.74
N GLU A 324 8.47 -29.16 16.98
CA GLU A 324 8.37 -30.53 17.50
C GLU A 324 9.71 -31.21 17.25
N PHE A 325 10.59 -31.12 18.24
CA PHE A 325 11.97 -31.60 18.12
C PHE A 325 12.06 -33.13 17.94
N SER A 326 11.13 -33.87 18.55
CA SER A 326 10.98 -35.32 18.44
C SER A 326 9.55 -35.70 18.83
N GLU A 327 9.13 -36.95 18.60
CA GLU A 327 7.79 -37.45 18.94
C GLU A 327 7.42 -37.10 20.40
N ASN A 328 6.40 -36.26 20.57
CA ASN A 328 5.90 -35.76 21.86
C ASN A 328 6.89 -34.87 22.66
N ILE A 329 7.98 -34.38 22.06
CA ILE A 329 8.89 -33.39 22.68
C ILE A 329 8.72 -32.04 21.99
N ILE A 330 8.15 -31.08 22.73
CA ILE A 330 7.97 -29.72 22.27
C ILE A 330 9.21 -28.90 22.65
N SER A 331 9.78 -28.21 21.67
CA SER A 331 10.84 -27.21 21.86
C SER A 331 10.26 -25.81 21.71
N ILE A 332 10.48 -24.95 22.70
CA ILE A 332 10.11 -23.53 22.64
C ILE A 332 11.37 -22.70 22.88
N LYS A 333 11.78 -21.93 21.86
CA LYS A 333 12.89 -20.98 21.93
C LYS A 333 12.33 -19.56 22.02
N ARG A 334 12.72 -18.82 23.06
CA ARG A 334 12.51 -17.37 23.13
C ARG A 334 13.83 -16.63 22.96
N TYR A 335 13.81 -15.48 22.28
CA TYR A 335 15.02 -14.70 22.03
C TYR A 335 14.93 -13.30 22.67
N ASP A 336 15.95 -12.93 23.44
CA ASP A 336 16.14 -11.59 24.02
C ASP A 336 16.91 -10.72 23.02
N THR A 337 16.20 -9.79 22.39
CA THR A 337 16.77 -8.87 21.41
C THR A 337 17.76 -7.86 22.01
N THR A 338 17.82 -7.71 23.33
CA THR A 338 18.69 -6.74 24.01
C THR A 338 20.00 -7.37 24.49
N ARG A 339 19.96 -8.63 24.96
CA ARG A 339 21.18 -9.35 25.39
C ARG A 339 21.71 -10.35 24.37
N HIS A 340 21.05 -10.49 23.23
CA HIS A 340 21.38 -11.49 22.21
C HIS A 340 21.50 -12.91 22.77
N SER A 341 20.58 -13.27 23.67
CA SER A 341 20.55 -14.59 24.29
C SER A 341 19.25 -15.31 23.98
N SER A 342 19.32 -16.63 23.85
CA SER A 342 18.15 -17.47 23.65
C SER A 342 17.86 -18.30 24.89
N LEU A 343 16.58 -18.47 25.16
CA LEU A 343 16.07 -19.34 26.19
C LEU A 343 15.34 -20.49 25.51
N VAL A 344 15.73 -21.73 25.81
CA VAL A 344 15.14 -22.92 25.19
C VAL A 344 14.47 -23.78 26.27
N LEU A 345 13.20 -24.09 26.08
CA LEU A 345 12.45 -25.10 26.81
C LEU A 345 12.36 -26.36 25.95
N LEU A 346 12.70 -27.50 26.54
CA LEU A 346 12.33 -28.82 26.05
C LEU A 346 11.32 -29.43 27.02
N ALA A 347 10.15 -29.81 26.51
CA ALA A 347 9.05 -30.38 27.30
C ALA A 347 8.59 -31.70 26.67
N HIS A 348 8.76 -32.81 27.39
CA HIS A 348 8.30 -34.12 26.94
C HIS A 348 6.86 -34.37 27.39
N MET A 349 5.93 -34.21 26.48
CA MET A 349 4.48 -34.40 26.67
C MET A 349 4.12 -35.88 26.81
N ASP A 350 2.97 -36.19 27.42
CA ASP A 350 2.42 -37.54 27.54
C ASP A 350 0.95 -37.55 27.09
N PHE A 351 0.73 -37.79 25.79
CA PHE A 351 -0.59 -37.90 25.19
C PHE A 351 -1.18 -39.33 25.23
N SER A 352 -0.61 -40.24 26.03
CA SER A 352 -1.14 -41.60 26.11
C SER A 352 -2.54 -41.65 26.74
N ASP A 353 -3.45 -42.41 26.12
CA ASP A 353 -4.89 -42.40 26.46
C ASP A 353 -5.20 -43.18 27.75
N ASN A 354 -5.60 -42.46 28.80
CA ASN A 354 -5.97 -43.03 30.12
C ASN A 354 -7.34 -43.76 30.11
N LYS A 355 -8.18 -43.58 29.07
CA LYS A 355 -9.55 -44.11 29.07
C LYS A 355 -9.67 -45.63 28.90
N LYS A 356 -8.61 -46.32 28.48
CA LYS A 356 -8.57 -47.80 28.45
C LYS A 356 -8.11 -48.42 29.77
N SER A 357 -7.39 -47.69 30.62
CA SER A 357 -6.80 -48.20 31.87
C SER A 357 -7.70 -48.02 33.10
N LEU A 358 -8.48 -46.94 33.17
CA LEU A 358 -9.26 -46.60 34.37
C LEU A 358 -10.70 -47.18 34.41
N LYS A 359 -11.30 -47.54 33.26
CA LYS A 359 -12.67 -48.12 33.22
C LYS A 359 -12.80 -49.51 33.87
N ASN A 360 -11.68 -50.18 34.17
CA ASN A 360 -11.69 -51.49 34.85
C ASN A 360 -11.39 -51.42 36.36
N ILE A 361 -11.29 -50.23 36.97
CA ILE A 361 -10.96 -50.09 38.40
C ILE A 361 -12.23 -50.05 39.26
N LYS A 362 -13.03 -51.10 39.14
CA LYS A 362 -13.86 -51.61 40.24
C LYS A 362 -13.63 -53.12 40.31
N GLY A 363 -12.59 -53.52 41.04
CA GLY A 363 -12.34 -54.93 41.40
C GLY A 363 -11.07 -55.59 40.86
N CYS A 364 -10.08 -54.88 40.33
CA CYS A 364 -8.82 -55.48 39.88
C CYS A 364 -7.82 -55.69 41.04
N SER A 365 -7.22 -56.88 41.09
CA SER A 365 -6.16 -57.24 42.04
C SER A 365 -4.82 -56.56 41.69
N GLN A 366 -3.97 -56.38 42.70
CA GLN A 366 -2.66 -55.70 42.65
C GLN A 366 -1.68 -56.22 41.57
N SER A 367 -1.95 -57.40 40.99
CA SER A 367 -1.16 -58.00 39.91
C SER A 367 -1.45 -57.43 38.50
N GLU A 368 -2.58 -56.74 38.30
CA GLU A 368 -2.97 -56.20 36.98
C GLU A 368 -2.52 -54.74 36.76
N ILE A 369 -2.40 -53.96 37.84
CA ILE A 369 -1.80 -52.60 37.82
C ILE A 369 -0.34 -52.66 37.34
N LEU A 370 0.38 -53.75 37.67
CA LEU A 370 1.76 -53.99 37.24
C LEU A 370 1.91 -54.31 35.73
N LYS A 371 0.84 -54.69 35.02
CA LYS A 371 0.93 -55.01 33.58
C LYS A 371 0.93 -53.77 32.67
N VAL A 372 0.44 -52.62 33.14
CA VAL A 372 0.50 -51.34 32.40
C VAL A 372 1.93 -50.75 32.43
N ASN A 373 2.74 -51.10 33.44
CA ASN A 373 4.13 -50.65 33.59
C ASN A 373 5.15 -51.38 32.70
N ASN A 374 4.78 -52.45 31.98
CA ASN A 374 5.71 -53.21 31.13
C ASN A 374 6.12 -52.50 29.81
N ASN A 375 5.52 -51.36 29.46
CA ASN A 375 6.01 -50.49 28.38
C ASN A 375 7.06 -49.46 28.85
N TYR A 376 7.21 -49.25 30.16
CA TYR A 376 8.10 -48.24 30.73
C TYR A 376 9.59 -48.63 30.63
N GLU A 377 9.90 -49.93 30.79
CA GLU A 377 11.25 -50.49 30.59
C GLU A 377 11.66 -50.52 29.10
N LYS A 378 10.69 -50.64 28.17
CA LYS A 378 10.95 -50.52 26.72
C LYS A 378 11.23 -49.06 26.30
N LEU A 379 10.59 -48.08 26.94
CA LEU A 379 10.82 -46.65 26.69
C LEU A 379 12.21 -46.20 27.14
N LYS A 380 12.69 -46.64 28.31
CA LYS A 380 14.06 -46.34 28.81
C LYS A 380 15.19 -46.65 27.82
N LYS A 381 15.04 -47.68 26.97
CA LYS A 381 16.06 -48.05 25.95
C LYS A 381 16.07 -47.14 24.72
N LYS A 382 15.08 -46.26 24.52
CA LYS A 382 14.96 -45.34 23.38
C LYS A 382 15.20 -43.86 23.73
N CYS A 383 15.37 -43.49 24.99
CA CYS A 383 15.42 -42.09 25.45
C CYS A 383 16.85 -41.51 25.50
N HIS A 384 17.55 -41.57 24.36
CA HIS A 384 18.76 -40.78 24.12
C HIS A 384 18.45 -39.80 22.98
N TYR A 385 18.41 -38.50 23.28
CA TYR A 385 18.13 -37.46 22.30
C TYR A 385 19.34 -36.54 22.16
N VAL A 386 19.58 -36.03 20.95
CA VAL A 386 20.66 -35.09 20.67
C VAL A 386 20.06 -33.81 20.15
N TYR A 387 20.08 -32.76 20.96
CA TYR A 387 19.65 -31.43 20.56
C TYR A 387 20.84 -30.69 19.94
N ASP A 388 20.78 -30.45 18.63
CA ASP A 388 21.83 -29.72 17.92
C ASP A 388 21.71 -28.21 18.22
N ILE A 389 22.80 -27.62 18.70
CA ILE A 389 22.95 -26.18 18.94
C ILE A 389 23.57 -25.57 17.68
N HIS A 390 23.00 -24.45 17.23
CA HIS A 390 23.52 -23.73 16.08
C HIS A 390 24.94 -23.22 16.36
N GLU A 391 25.83 -23.20 15.35
CA GLU A 391 27.26 -22.90 15.50
C GLU A 391 27.57 -21.50 16.06
N THR A 392 26.60 -20.60 16.01
CA THR A 392 26.69 -19.22 16.54
C THR A 392 26.32 -19.09 18.01
N ASP A 393 25.65 -20.12 18.54
CA ASP A 393 25.10 -20.15 19.90
C ASP A 393 25.95 -21.07 20.76
N VAL A 394 26.14 -20.69 22.02
CA VAL A 394 26.93 -21.45 22.99
C VAL A 394 26.03 -21.83 24.14
N PHE A 395 26.08 -23.10 24.53
CA PHE A 395 25.44 -23.54 25.76
C PHE A 395 26.05 -22.80 26.96
N HIS A 396 25.24 -22.05 27.69
CA HIS A 396 25.70 -21.27 28.82
C HIS A 396 25.42 -21.99 30.15
N GLU A 397 24.14 -22.22 30.43
CA GLU A 397 23.70 -22.79 31.71
C GLU A 397 22.33 -23.47 31.59
N ILE A 398 22.07 -24.41 32.50
CA ILE A 398 20.74 -24.98 32.74
C ILE A 398 20.07 -24.11 33.78
N LEU A 399 18.88 -23.61 33.47
CA LEU A 399 18.09 -22.79 34.38
C LEU A 399 17.14 -23.65 35.21
N PHE A 400 16.58 -24.71 34.61
CA PHE A 400 15.66 -25.61 35.31
C PHE A 400 15.72 -27.02 34.72
N GLU A 401 15.64 -28.03 35.58
CA GLU A 401 15.34 -29.40 35.18
C GLU A 401 14.33 -30.03 36.14
N GLY A 402 13.37 -30.79 35.63
CA GLY A 402 12.45 -31.54 36.47
C GLY A 402 11.78 -32.69 35.74
N SER A 403 11.22 -33.61 36.52
CA SER A 403 10.38 -34.72 36.05
C SER A 403 9.34 -35.05 37.10
N ILE A 404 8.14 -35.41 36.67
CA ILE A 404 7.09 -35.93 37.55
C ILE A 404 6.61 -37.30 37.05
N ASP A 405 6.42 -38.25 37.98
CA ASP A 405 5.82 -39.56 37.70
C ASP A 405 5.05 -40.06 38.93
N TYR A 406 4.31 -41.17 38.79
CA TYR A 406 3.66 -41.83 39.93
C TYR A 406 4.68 -42.45 40.90
N ALA A 407 4.33 -42.47 42.19
CA ALA A 407 5.03 -43.28 43.18
C ALA A 407 4.91 -44.78 42.84
N LYS A 408 5.94 -45.58 43.13
CA LYS A 408 5.95 -47.01 42.79
C LYS A 408 4.90 -47.83 43.58
N ASP A 409 4.50 -47.31 44.74
CA ASP A 409 3.61 -47.96 45.70
C ASP A 409 2.38 -47.06 46.01
N SER A 410 1.78 -46.43 44.98
CA SER A 410 0.61 -45.54 45.18
C SER A 410 -0.65 -46.34 45.55
N ASP A 411 -1.36 -45.93 46.61
CA ASP A 411 -2.65 -46.52 47.01
C ASP A 411 -3.83 -45.92 46.24
N GLY A 412 -3.57 -44.89 45.43
CA GLY A 412 -4.58 -44.20 44.61
C GLY A 412 -5.23 -43.03 45.35
N PHE A 413 -6.08 -42.28 44.64
CA PHE A 413 -6.75 -41.12 45.22
C PHE A 413 -7.95 -41.51 46.10
N VAL A 414 -7.96 -41.05 47.35
CA VAL A 414 -9.12 -41.11 48.24
C VAL A 414 -9.64 -39.70 48.48
N ARG A 415 -10.91 -39.46 48.14
CA ARG A 415 -11.54 -38.14 48.32
C ARG A 415 -11.78 -37.88 49.80
N ASP A 416 -11.32 -36.73 50.27
CA ASP A 416 -11.61 -36.24 51.62
C ASP A 416 -13.06 -35.72 51.70
N ASN A 417 -13.71 -35.95 52.84
CA ASN A 417 -15.13 -35.62 53.04
C ASN A 417 -15.36 -34.16 53.44
N GLU A 418 -14.34 -33.45 53.90
CA GLU A 418 -14.43 -32.05 54.36
C GLU A 418 -13.66 -31.10 53.45
N PHE A 419 -12.55 -31.56 52.86
CA PHE A 419 -11.65 -30.74 52.06
C PHE A 419 -11.52 -31.19 50.62
N ILE A 420 -11.23 -30.23 49.73
CA ILE A 420 -10.82 -30.52 48.35
C ILE A 420 -9.32 -30.83 48.38
N THR A 421 -8.99 -32.11 48.19
CA THR A 421 -7.61 -32.63 48.16
C THR A 421 -7.28 -33.25 46.81
N GLY A 422 -5.99 -33.35 46.49
CA GLY A 422 -5.50 -33.97 45.26
C GLY A 422 -4.59 -35.17 45.50
N ILE A 423 -3.92 -35.65 44.44
CA ILE A 423 -3.10 -36.86 44.49
C ILE A 423 -1.81 -36.63 45.29
N LEU A 424 -1.61 -37.43 46.34
CA LEU A 424 -0.44 -37.38 47.23
C LEU A 424 0.64 -38.42 46.91
N ASP A 425 0.51 -39.21 45.84
CA ASP A 425 1.47 -40.29 45.53
C ASP A 425 2.26 -40.04 44.23
N SER A 426 2.98 -38.93 44.15
CA SER A 426 3.80 -38.54 42.98
C SER A 426 5.28 -38.44 43.33
N ASN A 427 6.13 -39.04 42.51
CA ASN A 427 7.58 -38.84 42.52
C ASN A 427 7.92 -37.56 41.75
N LEU A 428 7.92 -36.41 42.43
CA LEU A 428 8.36 -35.14 41.87
C LEU A 428 9.89 -34.98 42.07
N TYR A 429 10.59 -34.66 40.98
CA TYR A 429 11.99 -34.24 41.00
C TYR A 429 12.10 -32.90 40.29
N PHE A 430 12.73 -31.91 40.91
CA PHE A 430 13.17 -30.71 40.23
C PHE A 430 14.42 -30.12 40.86
N LYS A 431 15.19 -29.37 40.05
CA LYS A 431 16.28 -28.52 40.49
C LYS A 431 16.18 -27.17 39.76
N ASP A 432 16.18 -26.12 40.56
CA ASP A 432 16.41 -24.75 40.10
C ASP A 432 17.93 -24.55 40.00
N ILE A 433 18.43 -24.21 38.81
CA ILE A 433 19.86 -24.02 38.48
C ILE A 433 20.76 -25.18 38.99
N PRO A 434 20.79 -26.36 38.34
CA PRO A 434 21.62 -27.47 38.78
C PRO A 434 23.11 -27.13 38.72
N SER A 435 23.86 -27.50 39.78
CA SER A 435 25.32 -27.28 39.81
C SER A 435 26.03 -27.99 38.64
N TYR A 436 27.07 -27.36 38.10
CA TYR A 436 27.85 -27.90 36.98
C TYR A 436 28.26 -29.37 37.20
N GLY A 437 27.95 -30.23 36.22
CA GLY A 437 28.23 -31.67 36.28
C GLY A 437 27.19 -32.52 37.04
N LYS A 438 26.10 -31.93 37.57
CA LYS A 438 25.10 -32.64 38.41
C LYS A 438 23.66 -32.66 37.82
N SER A 439 23.52 -32.42 36.52
CA SER A 439 22.23 -32.55 35.82
C SER A 439 21.81 -34.02 35.71
N ARG A 440 20.51 -34.28 35.86
CA ARG A 440 19.92 -35.62 35.66
C ARG A 440 19.75 -35.97 34.18
N PHE A 441 19.54 -34.97 33.34
CA PHE A 441 19.21 -35.16 31.92
C PHE A 441 20.39 -34.86 30.99
N TYR A 442 21.27 -33.93 31.35
CA TYR A 442 22.37 -33.49 30.48
C TYR A 442 23.65 -34.31 30.70
N ASP A 443 24.15 -34.93 29.63
CA ASP A 443 25.41 -35.69 29.65
C ASP A 443 26.61 -34.80 29.30
N TYR A 444 27.29 -34.29 30.32
CA TYR A 444 28.48 -33.45 30.18
C TYR A 444 29.68 -34.15 29.50
N LYS A 445 29.72 -35.50 29.43
CA LYS A 445 30.86 -36.24 28.86
C LYS A 445 30.73 -36.47 27.36
N HIS A 446 29.51 -36.62 26.86
CA HIS A 446 29.22 -36.89 25.45
C HIS A 446 28.67 -35.66 24.70
N SER A 447 28.41 -34.56 25.41
CA SER A 447 28.00 -33.28 24.81
C SER A 447 29.21 -32.51 24.30
N ALA A 448 29.09 -31.93 23.12
CA ALA A 448 30.10 -31.08 22.48
C ALA A 448 29.59 -29.63 22.45
N TYR A 449 30.44 -28.67 22.05
CA TYR A 449 30.09 -27.24 22.00
C TYR A 449 28.77 -26.96 21.25
N ASN A 450 28.49 -27.73 20.18
CA ASN A 450 27.30 -27.58 19.33
C ASN A 450 26.25 -28.68 19.51
N LYS A 451 26.37 -29.57 20.52
CA LYS A 451 25.44 -30.70 20.69
C LYS A 451 25.16 -31.01 22.14
N LEU A 452 23.88 -30.96 22.52
CA LEU A 452 23.40 -31.28 23.85
C LEU A 452 22.80 -32.69 23.86
N VAL A 453 23.48 -33.63 24.52
CA VAL A 453 23.02 -35.03 24.65
C VAL A 453 22.15 -35.16 25.90
N LEU A 454 20.90 -35.59 25.69
CA LEU A 454 19.91 -35.83 26.73
C LEU A 454 19.77 -37.33 27.01
N ASN A 455 20.05 -37.71 28.25
CA ASN A 455 19.87 -39.06 28.77
C ASN A 455 18.70 -39.09 29.78
N ASN A 456 17.93 -40.18 29.81
CA ASN A 456 16.82 -40.34 30.77
C ASN A 456 15.73 -39.24 30.70
N PHE A 457 15.57 -38.59 29.54
CA PHE A 457 14.51 -37.59 29.31
C PHE A 457 13.21 -38.30 28.92
N LEU A 458 12.45 -38.76 29.92
CA LEU A 458 11.21 -39.56 29.77
C LEU A 458 9.97 -38.65 29.65
N PRO A 459 8.79 -39.18 29.26
CA PRO A 459 7.53 -38.43 29.33
C PRO A 459 7.30 -37.86 30.73
N GLY A 460 6.93 -36.58 30.80
CA GLY A 460 6.81 -35.83 32.06
C GLY A 460 8.08 -35.11 32.51
N SER A 461 9.15 -35.12 31.70
CA SER A 461 10.37 -34.34 31.94
C SER A 461 10.35 -32.97 31.24
N VAL A 462 10.99 -32.00 31.89
CA VAL A 462 11.20 -30.63 31.41
C VAL A 462 12.65 -30.21 31.65
N MET A 463 13.24 -29.53 30.67
CA MET A 463 14.55 -28.89 30.80
C MET A 463 14.51 -27.49 30.16
N ILE A 464 15.03 -26.49 30.88
CA ILE A 464 15.18 -25.11 30.41
C ILE A 464 16.65 -24.73 30.49
N PHE A 465 17.20 -24.20 29.41
CA PHE A 465 18.59 -23.75 29.34
C PHE A 465 18.76 -22.48 28.53
N ARG A 466 19.86 -21.78 28.80
CA ARG A 466 20.24 -20.54 28.11
C ARG A 466 21.33 -20.81 27.10
N LEU A 467 21.17 -20.21 25.93
CA LEU A 467 22.19 -20.09 24.91
C LEU A 467 22.60 -18.62 24.83
N ILE A 468 23.91 -18.35 24.76
CA ILE A 468 24.47 -17.01 24.53
C ILE A 468 25.16 -16.99 23.17
N CYS A 469 25.31 -15.81 22.57
CA CYS A 469 26.18 -15.66 21.42
C CYS A 469 27.64 -15.90 21.83
N SER A 470 28.45 -16.39 20.89
CA SER A 470 29.89 -16.49 21.10
C SER A 470 30.52 -15.09 21.27
N PRO A 471 31.58 -14.91 22.08
CA PRO A 471 32.13 -13.59 22.39
C PRO A 471 32.51 -12.72 21.16
N PRO A 472 33.10 -13.26 20.07
CA PRO A 472 33.38 -12.47 18.87
C PRO A 472 32.12 -11.89 18.18
N ILE A 473 30.96 -12.52 18.34
CA ILE A 473 29.68 -12.07 17.78
C ILE A 473 29.07 -10.97 18.65
N GLU A 474 29.29 -11.00 19.97
CA GLU A 474 28.81 -9.97 20.90
C GLU A 474 29.42 -8.59 20.58
N ASP A 475 30.73 -8.54 20.32
CA ASP A 475 31.42 -7.31 19.88
C ASP A 475 30.82 -6.76 18.57
N HIS A 476 30.46 -7.63 17.63
CA HIS A 476 29.83 -7.24 16.37
C HIS A 476 28.42 -6.69 16.58
N PHE A 477 27.61 -7.27 17.48
CA PHE A 477 26.30 -6.70 17.84
C PHE A 477 26.44 -5.30 18.43
N MET A 478 27.33 -5.11 19.40
CA MET A 478 27.59 -3.79 20.02
C MET A 478 27.98 -2.74 18.98
N PHE A 479 28.87 -3.09 18.06
CA PHE A 479 29.28 -2.21 16.97
C PHE A 479 28.10 -1.84 16.05
N ILE A 480 27.30 -2.82 15.62
CA ILE A 480 26.15 -2.58 14.74
C ILE A 480 25.10 -1.70 15.44
N GLU A 481 24.81 -1.95 16.71
CA GLU A 481 23.85 -1.16 17.47
C GLU A 481 24.29 0.29 17.68
N GLU A 482 25.59 0.51 17.91
CA GLU A 482 26.18 1.85 17.95
C GLU A 482 25.94 2.60 16.63
N LYS A 483 26.22 1.95 15.49
CA LYS A 483 26.00 2.54 14.16
C LYS A 483 24.51 2.79 13.87
N ILE A 484 23.62 1.88 14.27
CA ILE A 484 22.17 2.09 14.13
C ILE A 484 21.70 3.27 14.98
N LYS A 485 22.22 3.40 16.21
CA LYS A 485 21.90 4.52 17.09
C LYS A 485 22.35 5.85 16.46
N ASP A 486 23.53 5.89 15.87
CA ASP A 486 24.01 7.06 15.11
C ASP A 486 23.07 7.40 13.94
N LEU A 487 22.73 6.42 13.10
CA LEU A 487 21.78 6.59 12.00
C LEU A 487 20.42 7.12 12.49
N GLN A 488 19.88 6.56 13.58
CA GLN A 488 18.60 6.95 14.15
C GLN A 488 18.62 8.35 14.77
N ASN A 489 19.78 8.87 15.19
CA ASN A 489 19.90 10.23 15.70
C ASN A 489 19.78 11.29 14.58
N VAL A 490 20.16 10.93 13.35
CA VAL A 490 20.06 11.81 12.17
C VAL A 490 18.65 11.84 11.59
N VAL A 491 17.90 10.72 11.66
CA VAL A 491 16.55 10.62 11.09
C VAL A 491 15.54 11.48 11.89
N PRO A 492 14.70 12.32 11.24
CA PRO A 492 13.80 13.24 11.91
C PRO A 492 12.77 12.53 12.79
N ASN A 493 12.65 12.99 14.04
CA ASN A 493 11.52 12.64 14.90
C ASN A 493 10.26 13.42 14.46
N VAL A 494 9.33 12.76 13.79
CA VAL A 494 8.07 13.34 13.26
C VAL A 494 7.06 13.76 14.37
N ARG A 495 7.43 13.68 15.65
CA ARG A 495 6.52 13.97 16.78
C ARG A 495 6.26 15.46 17.07
N ARG A 496 6.98 16.41 16.44
CA ARG A 496 6.76 17.86 16.69
C ARG A 496 6.70 18.64 15.38
N ARG A 497 5.78 19.61 15.30
CA ARG A 497 5.62 20.57 14.18
C ARG A 497 6.88 21.41 13.89
N SER A 498 7.95 21.23 14.66
CA SER A 498 9.29 21.76 14.44
C SER A 498 10.27 20.60 14.23
N VAL A 499 10.79 20.44 13.02
CA VAL A 499 11.89 19.51 12.74
C VAL A 499 13.18 20.14 13.27
N SER A 500 13.64 19.72 14.44
CA SER A 500 15.00 20.01 14.91
C SER A 500 15.92 18.87 14.47
N PHE A 501 16.89 19.18 13.62
CA PHE A 501 17.88 18.23 13.12
C PHE A 501 19.01 18.08 14.14
N ASN A 502 19.42 16.85 14.45
CA ASN A 502 20.74 16.63 15.00
C ASN A 502 21.69 16.42 13.81
N VAL A 503 22.69 17.29 13.68
CA VAL A 503 23.53 17.40 12.46
C VAL A 503 24.78 16.50 12.56
N GLN A 504 24.96 15.79 13.67
CA GLN A 504 26.12 14.92 13.90
C GLN A 504 25.76 13.46 13.60
N GLY A 505 26.56 12.82 12.74
CA GLY A 505 26.52 11.39 12.44
C GLY A 505 27.41 11.03 11.25
N GLU A 506 28.06 9.87 11.28
CA GLU A 506 29.11 9.51 10.31
C GLU A 506 28.58 9.50 8.86
N ILE A 507 27.40 8.89 8.64
CA ILE A 507 26.76 8.88 7.33
C ILE A 507 26.29 10.27 6.90
N ASN A 508 25.88 11.11 7.85
CA ASN A 508 25.48 12.48 7.55
C ASN A 508 26.67 13.32 7.04
N ASP A 509 27.85 13.08 7.61
CA ASP A 509 29.10 13.74 7.23
C ASP A 509 29.63 13.22 5.89
N LEU A 510 29.59 11.89 5.67
CA LEU A 510 29.90 11.30 4.37
C LEU A 510 28.97 11.82 3.26
N ALA A 511 27.67 11.91 3.55
CA ALA A 511 26.68 12.42 2.60
C ALA A 511 26.84 13.91 2.26
N GLU A 512 27.63 14.67 3.04
CA GLU A 512 27.91 16.06 2.74
C GLU A 512 28.77 16.21 1.48
N TYR A 513 29.70 15.29 1.25
CA TYR A 513 30.62 15.31 0.10
C TYR A 513 30.06 14.62 -1.16
N ILE A 514 28.95 13.89 -1.03
CA ILE A 514 28.27 13.21 -2.14
C ILE A 514 27.40 14.22 -2.90
N ASP A 515 27.59 14.33 -4.22
CA ASP A 515 26.80 15.23 -5.07
C ASP A 515 25.52 14.57 -5.62
N LEU A 516 24.71 15.32 -6.38
CA LEU A 516 23.46 14.80 -6.94
C LEU A 516 23.66 13.75 -8.06
N VAL A 517 24.83 13.71 -8.69
CA VAL A 517 25.20 12.73 -9.72
C VAL A 517 25.68 11.43 -9.05
N ASP A 518 26.44 11.54 -7.96
CA ASP A 518 26.81 10.43 -7.11
C ASP A 518 25.57 9.79 -6.47
N LEU A 519 24.59 10.59 -6.05
CA LEU A 519 23.31 10.08 -5.54
C LEU A 519 22.52 9.29 -6.61
N ASN A 520 22.60 9.67 -7.89
CA ASN A 520 22.04 8.83 -8.97
C ASN A 520 22.72 7.45 -8.99
N TYR A 521 24.04 7.41 -8.88
CA TYR A 521 24.78 6.16 -8.81
C TYR A 521 24.44 5.37 -7.53
N ILE A 522 24.48 5.96 -6.34
CA ILE A 522 24.24 5.24 -5.08
C ILE A 522 22.82 4.66 -5.01
N LEU A 523 21.82 5.43 -5.45
CA LEU A 523 20.41 5.11 -5.21
C LEU A 523 19.76 4.38 -6.40
N PHE A 524 20.15 4.68 -7.64
CA PHE A 524 19.42 4.27 -8.83
C PHE A 524 20.28 3.43 -9.78
N LYS A 525 20.42 3.84 -11.05
CA LYS A 525 20.99 3.09 -12.18
C LYS A 525 20.20 1.84 -12.56
N ALA A 526 19.41 1.98 -13.62
CA ALA A 526 18.68 0.87 -14.24
C ALA A 526 19.63 -0.10 -14.96
N ASP A 527 19.13 -1.29 -15.31
CA ASP A 527 19.92 -2.37 -15.89
C ASP A 527 20.72 -1.96 -17.14
N LYS A 528 20.04 -1.38 -18.12
CA LYS A 528 20.73 -0.89 -19.33
C LYS A 528 21.73 0.22 -19.06
N GLU A 529 21.45 1.10 -18.09
CA GLU A 529 22.39 2.16 -17.72
C GLU A 529 23.68 1.59 -17.11
N ILE A 530 23.59 0.58 -16.25
CA ILE A 530 24.76 0.02 -15.57
C ILE A 530 25.60 -0.85 -16.52
N GLU A 531 24.96 -1.59 -17.44
CA GLU A 531 25.63 -2.41 -18.47
C GLU A 531 26.61 -1.57 -19.31
N THR A 532 26.24 -0.31 -19.58
CA THR A 532 26.98 0.63 -20.43
C THR A 532 27.79 1.67 -19.63
N TYR A 533 27.73 1.60 -18.29
CA TYR A 533 28.39 2.57 -17.41
C TYR A 533 29.91 2.37 -17.31
N ASP A 534 30.43 1.14 -17.36
CA ASP A 534 31.87 0.89 -17.42
C ASP A 534 32.16 -0.33 -18.31
N VAL A 535 32.70 -0.06 -19.50
CA VAL A 535 32.98 -1.05 -20.54
C VAL A 535 34.20 -1.92 -20.17
N LYS A 536 34.98 -1.55 -19.15
CA LYS A 536 36.18 -2.29 -18.74
C LYS A 536 35.91 -3.40 -17.74
N THR A 537 34.75 -3.40 -17.07
CA THR A 537 34.38 -4.40 -16.08
C THR A 537 33.43 -5.45 -16.68
N VAL A 538 33.84 -6.71 -16.66
CA VAL A 538 33.00 -7.85 -17.06
C VAL A 538 31.85 -7.99 -16.04
N ASN A 539 30.61 -8.15 -16.49
CA ASN A 539 29.39 -8.39 -15.68
C ASN A 539 28.80 -7.21 -14.87
N ASN A 540 28.76 -5.98 -15.40
CA ASN A 540 27.93 -4.92 -14.81
C ASN A 540 26.43 -5.14 -15.13
N SER A 541 25.64 -5.58 -14.14
CA SER A 541 24.18 -5.74 -14.26
C SER A 541 23.47 -5.39 -12.95
N VAL A 542 22.15 -5.25 -12.99
CA VAL A 542 21.35 -5.23 -11.76
C VAL A 542 21.41 -6.57 -11.05
N TYR A 543 21.34 -6.56 -9.72
CA TYR A 543 21.33 -7.79 -8.95
C TYR A 543 20.11 -8.65 -9.30
N ASN A 544 20.34 -9.90 -9.69
CA ASN A 544 19.30 -10.86 -10.00
C ASN A 544 19.02 -11.75 -8.79
N ILE A 545 17.81 -11.63 -8.22
CA ILE A 545 17.40 -12.43 -7.08
C ILE A 545 16.87 -13.78 -7.59
N PRO A 546 17.48 -14.92 -7.21
CA PRO A 546 17.00 -16.24 -7.63
C PRO A 546 15.52 -16.44 -7.30
N MET A 547 14.76 -17.02 -8.23
CA MET A 547 13.30 -17.25 -8.14
C MET A 547 12.42 -16.00 -8.06
N TYR A 548 12.99 -14.79 -8.21
CA TYR A 548 12.25 -13.53 -8.29
C TYR A 548 12.53 -12.80 -9.61
N GLY A 549 13.81 -12.56 -9.91
CA GLY A 549 14.25 -11.81 -11.09
C GLY A 549 15.14 -10.62 -10.75
N PRO A 550 15.49 -9.81 -11.77
CA PRO A 550 16.36 -8.65 -11.62
C PRO A 550 15.70 -7.54 -10.81
N LEU A 551 16.48 -6.85 -9.98
CA LEU A 551 16.07 -5.58 -9.39
C LEU A 551 15.90 -4.51 -10.48
N ILE A 552 14.90 -3.64 -10.31
CA ILE A 552 14.65 -2.50 -11.21
C ILE A 552 15.83 -1.49 -11.26
N PHE A 553 16.53 -1.33 -10.14
CA PHE A 553 17.70 -0.49 -9.99
C PHE A 553 18.80 -1.27 -9.29
N SER A 554 20.04 -1.00 -9.69
CA SER A 554 21.24 -1.56 -9.07
C SER A 554 21.60 -0.88 -7.73
N GLY A 555 21.12 0.33 -7.51
CA GLY A 555 21.34 1.10 -6.28
C GLY A 555 20.36 0.76 -5.16
N LEU A 556 20.54 1.43 -4.02
CA LEU A 556 19.83 1.13 -2.77
C LEU A 556 18.30 1.27 -2.87
N VAL A 557 17.77 2.06 -3.80
CA VAL A 557 16.31 2.21 -3.99
C VAL A 557 15.69 0.94 -4.57
N GLY A 558 16.41 0.20 -5.42
CA GLY A 558 15.93 -1.09 -5.93
C GLY A 558 15.72 -2.09 -4.80
N ILE A 559 16.67 -2.12 -3.86
CA ILE A 559 16.65 -2.97 -2.66
C ILE A 559 15.56 -2.51 -1.69
N GLU A 560 15.53 -1.22 -1.33
CA GLU A 560 14.54 -0.69 -0.38
C GLU A 560 13.13 -0.90 -0.91
N SER A 561 12.87 -0.64 -2.19
CA SER A 561 11.51 -0.72 -2.75
C SER A 561 10.88 -2.09 -2.56
N LEU A 562 11.69 -3.15 -2.63
CA LEU A 562 11.28 -4.52 -2.39
C LEU A 562 11.18 -4.82 -0.89
N LEU A 563 12.21 -4.48 -0.10
CA LEU A 563 12.19 -4.64 1.37
C LEU A 563 11.02 -3.90 2.04
N CYS A 564 10.62 -2.74 1.53
CA CYS A 564 9.49 -1.97 2.03
C CYS A 564 8.18 -2.75 1.92
N LYS A 565 7.99 -3.50 0.83
CA LYS A 565 6.83 -4.38 0.63
C LYS A 565 6.90 -5.59 1.57
N ILE A 566 8.04 -6.28 1.59
CA ILE A 566 8.28 -7.45 2.45
C ILE A 566 8.05 -7.11 3.93
N ARG A 567 8.54 -5.95 4.38
CA ARG A 567 8.42 -5.47 5.76
C ARG A 567 6.98 -5.18 6.17
N ARG A 568 6.10 -4.77 5.24
CA ARG A 568 4.69 -4.50 5.55
C ARG A 568 3.94 -5.78 5.91
N THR A 569 4.29 -6.90 5.28
CA THR A 569 3.68 -8.22 5.51
C THR A 569 4.51 -9.11 6.45
N ASN A 570 5.71 -8.69 6.83
CA ASN A 570 6.69 -9.50 7.57
C ASN A 570 6.99 -10.84 6.86
N ASP A 571 7.06 -10.82 5.53
CA ASP A 571 7.24 -12.01 4.70
C ASP A 571 8.71 -12.46 4.65
N ILE A 572 9.17 -13.10 5.73
CA ILE A 572 10.53 -13.67 5.83
C ILE A 572 10.74 -14.80 4.79
N GLY A 573 9.65 -15.37 4.24
CA GLY A 573 9.67 -16.38 3.19
C GLY A 573 10.02 -15.85 1.80
N HIS A 574 10.05 -14.52 1.61
CA HIS A 574 10.30 -13.91 0.31
C HIS A 574 11.67 -14.31 -0.27
N ALA A 575 11.74 -14.50 -1.60
CA ALA A 575 12.96 -14.93 -2.30
C ALA A 575 14.20 -14.06 -2.00
N MET A 576 14.03 -12.75 -1.87
CA MET A 576 15.08 -11.82 -1.45
C MET A 576 15.63 -12.15 -0.06
N CYS A 577 14.75 -12.41 0.91
CA CYS A 577 15.15 -12.79 2.27
C CYS A 577 15.90 -14.12 2.25
N GLN A 578 15.39 -15.11 1.51
CA GLN A 578 16.07 -16.40 1.34
C GLN A 578 17.44 -16.27 0.68
N ASN A 579 17.59 -15.37 -0.30
CA ASN A 579 18.87 -15.10 -0.95
C ASN A 579 19.89 -14.47 0.01
N ILE A 580 19.45 -13.47 0.80
CA ILE A 580 20.28 -12.84 1.82
C ILE A 580 20.74 -13.89 2.86
N LEU A 581 19.82 -14.73 3.35
CA LEU A 581 20.10 -15.75 4.36
C LEU A 581 21.01 -16.88 3.87
N LYS A 582 21.02 -17.18 2.58
CA LYS A 582 21.79 -18.31 2.01
C LYS A 582 23.25 -18.00 1.73
N GLY A 583 23.61 -16.74 1.47
CA GLY A 583 24.99 -16.46 1.05
C GLY A 583 25.41 -15.01 1.00
N CYS A 584 24.61 -14.07 1.52
CA CYS A 584 24.97 -12.65 1.66
C CYS A 584 25.48 -11.93 0.39
N TRP A 585 25.37 -12.53 -0.80
CA TRP A 585 25.92 -11.99 -2.05
C TRP A 585 25.39 -10.59 -2.41
N LEU A 586 24.18 -10.26 -1.94
CA LEU A 586 23.61 -8.92 -2.11
C LEU A 586 24.40 -7.85 -1.34
N LEU A 587 24.95 -8.18 -0.16
CA LEU A 587 25.76 -7.28 0.64
C LEU A 587 27.09 -6.98 -0.10
N ASP A 588 27.73 -8.02 -0.63
CA ASP A 588 28.95 -7.90 -1.44
C ASP A 588 28.72 -7.05 -2.69
N TYR A 589 27.62 -7.30 -3.38
CA TYR A 589 27.21 -6.54 -4.55
C TYR A 589 27.12 -5.03 -4.28
N ILE A 590 26.55 -4.62 -3.14
CA ILE A 590 26.46 -3.21 -2.75
C ILE A 590 27.86 -2.60 -2.57
N VAL A 591 28.73 -3.28 -1.83
CA VAL A 591 30.09 -2.81 -1.51
C VAL A 591 30.94 -2.70 -2.77
N GLU A 592 31.02 -3.78 -3.55
CA GLU A 592 31.80 -3.82 -4.79
C GLU A 592 31.37 -2.71 -5.75
N ARG A 593 30.06 -2.49 -5.88
CA ARG A 593 29.50 -1.45 -6.74
C ARG A 593 29.89 -0.06 -6.26
N LEU A 594 29.71 0.26 -4.98
CA LEU A 594 30.06 1.59 -4.45
C LEU A 594 31.56 1.87 -4.57
N ASN A 595 32.40 0.87 -4.35
CA ASN A 595 33.86 0.99 -4.46
C ASN A 595 34.37 1.20 -5.90
N LYS A 596 33.59 0.84 -6.93
CA LYS A 596 33.94 1.13 -8.35
C LYS A 596 33.97 2.62 -8.67
N ARG A 597 33.24 3.47 -7.91
CA ARG A 597 33.21 4.92 -8.12
C ARG A 597 33.96 5.62 -7.00
N THR A 598 35.05 6.31 -7.34
CA THR A 598 35.95 6.94 -6.37
C THR A 598 35.27 7.90 -5.40
N SER A 599 34.30 8.70 -5.86
CA SER A 599 33.52 9.61 -5.02
C SER A 599 32.55 8.91 -4.05
N CYS A 600 32.29 7.61 -4.25
CA CYS A 600 31.41 6.79 -3.41
C CYS A 600 32.19 5.80 -2.54
N ALA A 601 33.52 5.71 -2.69
CA ALA A 601 34.34 4.69 -2.07
C ALA A 601 34.32 4.76 -0.53
N ASP A 602 34.23 5.95 0.06
CA ASP A 602 34.16 6.07 1.53
C ASP A 602 32.83 5.56 2.10
N LEU A 603 31.72 5.75 1.37
CA LEU A 603 30.45 5.11 1.70
C LEU A 603 30.52 3.58 1.49
N GLY A 604 31.21 3.13 0.44
CA GLY A 604 31.46 1.71 0.19
C GLY A 604 32.24 1.03 1.31
N LYS A 605 33.34 1.64 1.78
CA LYS A 605 34.12 1.18 2.95
C LYS A 605 33.30 1.17 4.24
N TRP A 606 32.42 2.16 4.42
CA TRP A 606 31.51 2.17 5.56
C TRP A 606 30.56 0.97 5.53
N PHE A 607 29.98 0.67 4.35
CA PHE A 607 29.16 -0.51 4.15
C PHE A 607 29.94 -1.81 4.33
N GLU A 608 31.17 -1.88 3.84
CA GLU A 608 32.07 -3.03 4.00
C GLU A 608 32.27 -3.35 5.48
N CYS A 609 32.64 -2.34 6.28
CA CYS A 609 32.87 -2.51 7.71
C CYS A 609 31.64 -3.03 8.46
N ILE A 610 30.46 -2.46 8.22
CA ILE A 610 29.24 -2.91 8.90
C ILE A 610 28.71 -4.24 8.37
N PHE A 611 28.87 -4.53 7.07
CA PHE A 611 28.40 -5.77 6.47
C PHE A 611 29.26 -6.97 6.86
N GLU A 612 30.56 -6.82 7.09
CA GLU A 612 31.39 -7.88 7.68
C GLU A 612 30.86 -8.30 9.07
N CYS A 613 30.47 -7.34 9.90
CA CYS A 613 29.82 -7.64 11.18
C CYS A 613 28.45 -8.33 10.98
N ILE A 614 27.61 -7.85 10.05
CA ILE A 614 26.28 -8.44 9.78
C ILE A 614 26.39 -9.89 9.28
N LYS A 615 27.34 -10.19 8.39
CA LYS A 615 27.55 -11.54 7.84
C LYS A 615 27.92 -12.57 8.91
N SER A 616 28.53 -12.13 10.01
CA SER A 616 28.88 -13.00 11.13
C SER A 616 27.71 -13.31 12.06
N LEU A 617 26.59 -12.59 11.93
CA LEU A 617 25.43 -12.76 12.80
C LEU A 617 24.71 -14.09 12.50
N PRO A 618 23.98 -14.65 13.48
CA PRO A 618 23.06 -15.74 13.22
C PRO A 618 22.04 -15.39 12.14
N ASN A 619 21.68 -16.35 11.28
CA ASN A 619 20.76 -16.17 10.14
C ASN A 619 19.49 -15.38 10.50
N HIS A 620 18.88 -15.66 11.65
CA HIS A 620 17.64 -15.01 12.08
C HIS A 620 17.81 -13.52 12.44
N GLN A 621 19.01 -13.04 12.77
CA GLN A 621 19.30 -11.62 13.07
C GLN A 621 19.78 -10.85 11.83
N LEU A 622 20.37 -11.54 10.86
CA LEU A 622 20.97 -10.92 9.69
C LEU A 622 20.00 -10.00 8.93
N LEU A 623 18.80 -10.51 8.62
CA LEU A 623 17.80 -9.79 7.82
C LEU A 623 17.27 -8.52 8.51
N PRO A 624 16.84 -8.53 9.79
CA PRO A 624 16.43 -7.32 10.51
C PRO A 624 17.50 -6.21 10.52
N TYR A 625 18.76 -6.55 10.78
CA TYR A 625 19.87 -5.59 10.84
C TYR A 625 20.19 -5.02 9.45
N PHE A 626 20.24 -5.86 8.41
CA PHE A 626 20.40 -5.40 7.04
C PHE A 626 19.28 -4.42 6.62
N ASP A 627 18.03 -4.77 6.88
CA ASP A 627 16.85 -4.00 6.50
C ASP A 627 16.76 -2.61 7.19
N ILE A 628 17.11 -2.53 8.47
CA ILE A 628 17.08 -1.26 9.20
C ILE A 628 18.20 -0.32 8.73
N ILE A 629 19.39 -0.85 8.43
CA ILE A 629 20.53 -0.08 7.95
C ILE A 629 20.21 0.50 6.56
N ILE A 630 19.80 -0.34 5.61
CA ILE A 630 19.46 0.08 4.25
C ILE A 630 18.39 1.17 4.27
N LYS A 631 17.31 0.97 5.04
CA LYS A 631 16.23 1.97 5.11
C LYS A 631 16.69 3.31 5.68
N ASN A 632 17.41 3.30 6.81
CA ASN A 632 17.84 4.56 7.42
C ASN A 632 18.82 5.32 6.51
N ILE A 633 19.74 4.61 5.84
CA ILE A 633 20.65 5.23 4.88
C ILE A 633 19.88 5.82 3.69
N VAL A 634 18.96 5.07 3.08
CA VAL A 634 18.13 5.61 1.98
C VAL A 634 17.34 6.84 2.42
N LEU A 635 16.79 6.87 3.64
CA LEU A 635 16.10 8.03 4.19
C LEU A 635 17.03 9.23 4.40
N ILE A 636 18.22 9.03 4.96
CA ILE A 636 19.22 10.10 5.14
C ILE A 636 19.66 10.66 3.79
N LEU A 637 19.95 9.79 2.82
CA LEU A 637 20.34 10.20 1.46
C LEU A 637 19.20 10.94 0.74
N GLN A 638 17.94 10.49 0.88
CA GLN A 638 16.75 11.21 0.38
C GLN A 638 16.65 12.61 0.98
N MET A 639 16.87 12.75 2.28
CA MET A 639 16.83 14.05 2.94
C MET A 639 17.96 14.96 2.45
N LYS A 640 19.21 14.47 2.45
CA LYS A 640 20.38 15.22 1.97
C LYS A 640 20.24 15.66 0.52
N LEU A 641 19.69 14.79 -0.32
CA LEU A 641 19.34 15.11 -1.70
C LEU A 641 18.43 16.33 -1.79
N THR A 642 17.36 16.39 -0.98
CA THR A 642 16.45 17.55 -0.98
C THR A 642 17.09 18.82 -0.41
N LEU A 643 18.00 18.70 0.56
CA LEU A 643 18.75 19.84 1.14
C LEU A 643 19.77 20.43 0.17
N LYS A 644 20.34 19.60 -0.73
CA LYS A 644 21.26 20.04 -1.81
C LYS A 644 20.53 20.74 -2.98
N MET A 645 19.20 20.69 -3.00
CA MET A 645 18.38 21.36 -4.03
C MET A 645 17.95 22.77 -3.58
N SER A 646 17.14 23.45 -4.40
CA SER A 646 16.65 24.79 -4.08
C SER A 646 15.82 24.83 -2.79
N ASN A 647 15.75 26.01 -2.16
CA ASN A 647 14.86 26.27 -1.01
C ASN A 647 13.38 25.98 -1.30
N LYS A 648 12.96 26.05 -2.56
CA LYS A 648 11.59 25.69 -2.97
C LYS A 648 11.33 24.18 -2.79
N ILE A 649 12.35 23.35 -3.01
CA ILE A 649 12.28 21.89 -2.83
C ILE A 649 12.48 21.51 -1.36
N SER A 650 13.54 22.01 -0.71
CA SER A 650 13.87 21.63 0.67
C SER A 650 12.77 21.99 1.67
N ASN A 651 12.08 23.12 1.46
CA ASN A 651 10.90 23.54 2.25
C ASN A 651 9.55 23.14 1.59
N GLY A 652 9.60 22.41 0.48
CA GLY A 652 8.43 21.99 -0.29
C GLY A 652 7.60 20.90 0.41
N SER A 653 6.44 20.60 -0.17
CA SER A 653 5.59 19.49 0.28
C SER A 653 6.30 18.14 0.11
N VAL A 654 5.85 17.11 0.84
CA VAL A 654 6.36 15.74 0.68
C VAL A 654 6.23 15.27 -0.77
N PHE A 655 5.12 15.60 -1.44
CA PHE A 655 4.93 15.28 -2.84
C PHE A 655 5.99 15.93 -3.75
N LEU A 656 6.27 17.23 -3.57
CA LEU A 656 7.29 17.93 -4.35
C LEU A 656 8.70 17.34 -4.11
N LYS A 657 9.01 16.98 -2.86
CA LYS A 657 10.27 16.31 -2.51
C LYS A 657 10.39 14.94 -3.18
N LYS A 658 9.30 14.18 -3.30
CA LYS A 658 9.30 12.89 -4.00
C LYS A 658 9.46 13.03 -5.51
N LEU A 659 8.85 14.03 -6.13
CA LEU A 659 9.10 14.35 -7.55
C LEU A 659 10.57 14.74 -7.78
N ALA A 660 11.13 15.57 -6.90
CA ALA A 660 12.54 15.95 -6.96
C ALA A 660 13.48 14.75 -6.70
N PHE A 661 13.09 13.83 -5.82
CA PHE A 661 13.80 12.56 -5.63
C PHE A 661 13.78 11.71 -6.91
N SER A 662 12.60 11.59 -7.53
CA SER A 662 12.41 10.90 -8.81
C SER A 662 13.28 11.50 -9.91
N SER A 663 13.40 12.83 -9.96
CA SER A 663 14.18 13.53 -10.98
C SER A 663 15.67 13.13 -10.99
N VAL A 664 16.19 12.63 -9.87
CA VAL A 664 17.59 12.18 -9.75
C VAL A 664 17.82 10.89 -10.50
N SER A 665 16.81 10.02 -10.63
CA SER A 665 16.92 8.76 -11.36
C SER A 665 17.32 8.97 -12.83
N PHE A 666 16.82 10.03 -13.47
CA PHE A 666 17.06 10.31 -14.88
C PHE A 666 18.41 10.99 -15.17
N ILE A 667 19.05 11.58 -14.17
CA ILE A 667 20.24 12.43 -14.35
C ILE A 667 21.45 11.70 -13.79
N GLY A 668 22.28 11.16 -14.69
CA GLY A 668 23.41 10.34 -14.31
C GLY A 668 24.57 10.43 -15.31
N CYS A 669 25.75 10.02 -14.85
CA CYS A 669 26.92 9.88 -15.71
C CYS A 669 26.76 8.68 -16.65
N GLN A 670 27.08 8.86 -17.93
CA GLN A 670 26.91 7.87 -18.98
C GLN A 670 28.01 8.01 -20.05
N HIS A 671 28.62 6.90 -20.48
CA HIS A 671 29.76 6.92 -21.42
C HIS A 671 29.38 6.69 -22.88
N ASP A 672 28.31 5.92 -23.14
CA ASP A 672 27.79 5.64 -24.49
C ASP A 672 26.82 6.72 -25.01
N SER A 673 26.43 7.67 -24.14
CA SER A 673 25.54 8.78 -24.47
C SER A 673 26.01 10.07 -23.79
N THR A 674 27.02 10.72 -24.37
CA THR A 674 27.57 12.00 -23.90
C THR A 674 26.91 13.20 -24.60
N LEU A 675 27.11 14.40 -24.06
CA LEU A 675 26.74 15.66 -24.69
C LEU A 675 27.74 16.03 -25.80
N PRO A 676 27.28 16.50 -26.98
CA PRO A 676 28.14 17.19 -27.93
C PRO A 676 28.99 18.26 -27.27
N ILE A 677 30.32 18.12 -27.36
CA ILE A 677 31.26 19.04 -26.72
C ILE A 677 31.38 20.31 -27.57
N PRO A 678 31.03 21.50 -27.05
CA PRO A 678 31.21 22.73 -27.81
C PRO A 678 32.70 23.02 -28.08
N ASN A 679 32.99 23.69 -29.20
CA ASN A 679 34.38 24.08 -29.51
C ASN A 679 35.00 24.87 -28.33
N LYS A 680 36.21 24.47 -27.90
CA LYS A 680 36.93 25.05 -26.74
C LYS A 680 36.97 26.58 -26.72
N LYS A 681 36.98 27.25 -27.88
CA LYS A 681 36.96 28.72 -27.95
C LYS A 681 35.72 29.35 -27.31
N TYR A 682 34.60 28.63 -27.28
CA TYR A 682 33.33 29.08 -26.68
C TYR A 682 33.22 28.74 -25.19
N LEU A 683 34.10 27.86 -24.69
CA LEU A 683 34.15 27.46 -23.28
C LEU A 683 35.08 28.36 -22.45
N LYS A 684 35.81 29.31 -23.06
CA LYS A 684 36.80 30.17 -22.37
C LYS A 684 36.26 30.98 -21.17
N LYS A 685 34.95 31.22 -21.09
CA LYS A 685 34.31 31.95 -19.97
C LYS A 685 33.90 31.02 -18.82
N PHE A 686 33.98 29.70 -19.00
CA PHE A 686 33.69 28.75 -17.95
C PHE A 686 34.84 28.78 -16.93
N LYS A 687 34.51 29.11 -15.68
CA LYS A 687 35.44 28.98 -14.54
C LYS A 687 35.53 27.53 -14.03
N ARG A 688 34.66 26.65 -14.54
CA ARG A 688 34.54 25.22 -14.19
C ARG A 688 34.66 24.35 -15.44
N ASP A 689 34.90 23.07 -15.27
CA ASP A 689 34.94 22.12 -16.38
C ASP A 689 33.53 21.86 -16.95
N PHE A 690 33.48 21.63 -18.27
CA PHE A 690 32.25 21.27 -19.00
C PHE A 690 31.97 19.78 -18.83
N THR A 691 30.81 19.44 -18.27
CA THR A 691 30.47 18.06 -17.93
C THR A 691 29.74 17.38 -19.09
N SER A 692 30.49 16.73 -19.98
CA SER A 692 29.90 16.08 -21.17
C SER A 692 29.27 14.71 -20.89
N ASN A 693 29.67 14.02 -19.83
CA ASN A 693 29.22 12.66 -19.53
C ASN A 693 27.97 12.62 -18.65
N VAL A 694 27.48 13.74 -18.11
CA VAL A 694 26.24 13.75 -17.31
C VAL A 694 25.08 14.14 -18.22
N THR A 695 24.17 13.19 -18.45
CA THR A 695 23.07 13.32 -19.41
C THR A 695 21.74 12.86 -18.82
N LEU A 696 20.65 13.25 -19.48
CA LEU A 696 19.27 12.98 -19.05
C LEU A 696 18.71 11.81 -19.84
N ALA A 697 18.28 10.75 -19.15
CA ALA A 697 17.42 9.74 -19.72
C ALA A 697 16.02 10.32 -19.91
N ALA A 698 15.39 10.09 -21.07
CA ALA A 698 14.00 10.50 -21.27
C ALA A 698 13.03 9.64 -20.42
N GLY A 699 13.38 8.37 -20.20
CA GLY A 699 12.44 7.40 -19.65
C GLY A 699 12.99 6.03 -19.30
N PHE A 700 12.41 5.41 -18.28
CA PHE A 700 12.72 4.05 -17.87
C PHE A 700 11.60 3.07 -18.24
N PRO A 701 11.94 1.85 -18.73
CA PRO A 701 13.29 1.34 -18.98
C PRO A 701 13.83 1.61 -20.40
N HIS A 702 13.03 2.17 -21.30
CA HIS A 702 13.31 2.13 -22.75
C HIS A 702 14.34 3.17 -23.24
N PHE A 703 14.41 4.35 -22.61
CA PHE A 703 15.14 5.51 -23.13
C PHE A 703 16.30 5.90 -22.21
N THR A 704 17.20 4.94 -21.96
CA THR A 704 18.26 5.06 -20.96
C THR A 704 19.67 5.09 -21.51
N THR A 705 19.91 4.61 -22.73
CA THR A 705 21.27 4.38 -23.29
C THR A 705 21.38 4.75 -24.76
N GLY A 706 22.62 4.87 -25.25
CA GLY A 706 22.95 5.21 -26.63
C GLY A 706 22.21 6.44 -27.17
N LEU A 707 21.86 6.40 -28.46
CA LEU A 707 21.15 7.48 -29.15
C LEU A 707 19.75 7.78 -28.55
N PHE A 708 19.15 6.80 -27.88
CA PHE A 708 17.79 6.87 -27.36
C PHE A 708 17.69 7.45 -25.94
N ARG A 709 18.83 7.73 -25.28
CA ARG A 709 18.82 8.33 -23.95
C ARG A 709 18.32 9.77 -23.98
N MET A 710 18.89 10.59 -24.88
CA MET A 710 18.64 12.02 -24.95
C MET A 710 17.81 12.40 -26.17
N TRP A 711 16.59 12.84 -25.88
CA TRP A 711 15.72 13.46 -26.86
C TRP A 711 15.69 14.97 -26.67
N GLY A 712 15.97 15.73 -27.72
CA GLY A 712 16.06 17.18 -27.66
C GLY A 712 14.77 17.83 -27.17
N ARG A 713 13.62 17.30 -27.61
CA ARG A 713 12.28 17.68 -27.14
C ARG A 713 12.11 17.43 -25.65
N ASP A 714 12.18 16.17 -25.21
CA ASP A 714 11.96 15.75 -23.82
C ASP A 714 12.89 16.49 -22.86
N THR A 715 14.16 16.60 -23.25
CA THR A 715 15.18 17.33 -22.48
C THR A 715 14.78 18.80 -22.33
N CYS A 716 14.42 19.48 -23.42
CA CYS A 716 14.06 20.90 -23.37
C CYS A 716 12.71 21.18 -22.69
N ILE A 717 11.76 20.24 -22.70
CA ILE A 717 10.55 20.34 -21.89
C ILE A 717 10.90 20.20 -20.40
N SER A 718 11.89 19.38 -20.08
CA SER A 718 12.16 18.97 -18.69
C SER A 718 13.14 19.88 -17.94
N ILE A 719 14.01 20.62 -18.64
CA ILE A 719 15.01 21.51 -18.02
C ILE A 719 14.42 22.44 -16.95
N PRO A 720 13.30 23.16 -17.19
CA PRO A 720 12.68 24.04 -16.20
C PRO A 720 12.33 23.32 -14.89
N GLY A 721 11.64 22.19 -15.00
CA GLY A 721 11.22 21.33 -13.88
C GLY A 721 12.38 20.66 -13.13
N VAL A 722 13.17 19.84 -13.82
CA VAL A 722 14.11 18.93 -13.15
C VAL A 722 15.49 19.52 -12.92
N LEU A 723 15.87 20.58 -13.62
CA LEU A 723 17.19 21.21 -13.45
C LEU A 723 17.09 22.61 -12.81
N LEU A 724 16.20 23.48 -13.30
CA LEU A 724 16.19 24.87 -12.86
C LEU A 724 15.47 25.05 -11.52
N ILE A 725 14.31 24.44 -11.32
CA ILE A 725 13.62 24.43 -10.02
C ILE A 725 14.45 23.71 -8.94
N THR A 726 15.21 22.67 -9.30
CA THR A 726 16.04 21.91 -8.35
C THR A 726 17.42 22.53 -8.10
N ASN A 727 17.74 23.66 -8.73
CA ASN A 727 19.04 24.37 -8.64
C ASN A 727 20.25 23.66 -9.28
N ARG A 728 20.04 22.79 -10.28
CA ARG A 728 21.08 22.17 -11.12
C ARG A 728 21.43 23.03 -12.34
N ARG A 729 21.64 24.33 -12.11
CA ARG A 729 21.79 25.34 -13.18
C ARG A 729 23.01 25.11 -14.06
N GLU A 730 24.10 24.65 -13.46
CA GLU A 730 25.34 24.35 -14.18
C GLU A 730 25.12 23.29 -15.27
N LEU A 731 24.49 22.17 -14.90
CA LEU A 731 24.14 21.12 -15.84
C LEU A 731 23.15 21.62 -16.91
N ALA A 732 22.15 22.42 -16.52
CA ALA A 732 21.22 23.01 -17.49
C ALA A 732 21.96 23.87 -18.53
N LEU A 733 22.94 24.67 -18.11
CA LEU A 733 23.76 25.47 -19.01
C LEU A 733 24.60 24.59 -19.94
N ASP A 734 25.20 23.52 -19.44
CA ASP A 734 26.02 22.60 -20.26
C ASP A 734 25.18 21.96 -21.37
N ILE A 735 23.97 21.49 -21.03
CA ILE A 735 23.02 20.91 -22.00
C ILE A 735 22.59 21.97 -23.02
N LEU A 736 22.17 23.16 -22.58
CA LEU A 736 21.72 24.22 -23.48
C LEU A 736 22.83 24.66 -24.44
N MET A 737 24.07 24.76 -23.96
CA MET A 737 25.25 25.09 -24.75
C MET A 737 25.64 23.97 -25.72
N SER A 738 25.52 22.72 -25.28
CA SER A 738 25.72 21.54 -26.12
C SER A 738 24.73 21.54 -27.29
N PHE A 739 23.44 21.71 -27.00
CA PHE A 739 22.39 21.75 -28.03
C PHE A 739 22.59 22.94 -28.97
N ALA A 740 22.98 24.12 -28.44
CA ALA A 740 23.31 25.27 -29.26
C ALA A 740 24.47 25.02 -30.25
N SER A 741 25.41 24.15 -29.89
CA SER A 741 26.56 23.82 -30.73
C SER A 741 26.19 22.95 -31.95
N VAL A 742 25.07 22.24 -31.87
CA VAL A 742 24.54 21.35 -32.91
C VAL A 742 23.26 21.89 -33.56
N ILE A 743 22.88 23.15 -33.37
CA ILE A 743 21.75 23.73 -34.13
C ILE A 743 22.11 23.76 -35.62
N TYR A 744 21.28 23.12 -36.45
CA TYR A 744 21.45 23.08 -37.91
C TYR A 744 20.25 23.73 -38.60
N LYS A 745 20.52 24.71 -39.48
CA LYS A 745 19.49 25.45 -40.24
C LYS A 745 18.31 25.97 -39.40
N GLY A 746 18.58 26.39 -38.16
CA GLY A 746 17.56 26.89 -37.23
C GLY A 746 16.78 25.80 -36.48
N LEU A 747 17.16 24.53 -36.60
CA LEU A 747 16.54 23.42 -35.90
C LEU A 747 17.45 22.87 -34.79
N VAL A 748 16.88 22.71 -33.60
CA VAL A 748 17.44 21.84 -32.55
C VAL A 748 17.05 20.40 -32.90
N PRO A 749 17.99 19.46 -32.83
CA PRO A 749 17.72 18.07 -33.17
C PRO A 749 16.82 17.33 -32.17
N ASN A 750 16.15 16.27 -32.63
CA ASN A 750 15.39 15.39 -31.74
C ASN A 750 16.27 14.30 -31.14
N LEU A 751 17.02 13.58 -31.97
CA LEU A 751 17.95 12.55 -31.50
C LEU A 751 19.35 13.13 -31.49
N ILE A 752 20.02 13.03 -30.34
CA ILE A 752 21.32 13.67 -30.10
C ILE A 752 22.36 12.61 -29.76
N ASP A 753 23.38 12.53 -30.60
CA ASP A 753 24.57 11.73 -30.36
C ASP A 753 25.69 12.58 -29.76
N GLY A 754 26.51 12.00 -28.88
CA GLY A 754 27.60 12.70 -28.20
C GLY A 754 28.72 13.19 -29.11
N SER A 755 28.86 12.63 -30.32
CA SER A 755 29.78 13.18 -31.32
C SER A 755 29.21 14.40 -32.07
N GLY A 756 27.90 14.61 -32.00
CA GLY A 756 27.15 15.60 -32.79
C GLY A 756 27.05 15.28 -34.29
N LYS A 757 27.60 14.15 -34.76
CA LYS A 757 27.64 13.78 -36.20
C LYS A 757 26.39 13.05 -36.68
N TYR A 758 25.82 12.19 -35.85
CA TYR A 758 24.69 11.31 -36.19
C TYR A 758 23.35 11.81 -35.63
N THR A 759 23.31 13.11 -35.36
CA THR A 759 22.16 13.82 -34.81
C THR A 759 21.05 14.00 -35.87
N ARG A 760 19.79 13.73 -35.51
CA ARG A 760 18.63 13.77 -36.44
C ARG A 760 17.75 15.02 -36.22
N TYR A 761 17.34 15.67 -37.31
CA TYR A 761 16.59 16.94 -37.31
C TYR A 761 15.18 16.76 -37.88
N ASN A 762 14.47 15.74 -37.40
CA ASN A 762 13.11 15.39 -37.82
C ASN A 762 12.02 16.07 -36.98
N CYS A 763 12.39 16.88 -35.98
CA CYS A 763 11.47 17.63 -35.15
C CYS A 763 11.59 19.14 -35.40
N ARG A 764 10.47 19.86 -35.33
CA ARG A 764 10.43 21.33 -35.39
C ARG A 764 10.12 21.98 -34.04
N ASP A 765 9.63 21.21 -33.08
CA ASP A 765 9.21 21.69 -31.78
C ASP A 765 10.37 21.84 -30.77
N ALA A 766 11.39 20.99 -30.85
CA ALA A 766 12.56 21.07 -29.96
C ALA A 766 13.24 22.45 -29.98
N SER A 767 13.29 23.14 -31.13
CA SER A 767 13.85 24.51 -31.22
C SER A 767 13.11 25.51 -30.34
N TRP A 768 11.78 25.40 -30.31
CA TRP A 768 10.92 26.30 -29.55
C TRP A 768 10.93 25.97 -28.07
N PHE A 769 10.98 24.68 -27.70
CA PHE A 769 11.19 24.26 -26.32
C PHE A 769 12.60 24.61 -25.81
N TRP A 770 13.62 24.56 -26.65
CA TRP A 770 14.96 25.02 -26.30
C TRP A 770 14.97 26.52 -26.01
N LEU A 771 14.31 27.34 -26.83
CA LEU A 771 14.13 28.77 -26.56
C LEU A 771 13.34 29.02 -25.26
N TYR A 772 12.30 28.22 -24.98
CA TYR A 772 11.58 28.27 -23.70
C TYR A 772 12.49 27.97 -22.52
N SER A 773 13.32 26.93 -22.59
CA SER A 773 14.31 26.61 -21.57
C SER A 773 15.34 27.72 -21.36
N VAL A 774 15.84 28.32 -22.44
CA VAL A 774 16.79 29.45 -22.38
C VAL A 774 16.13 30.68 -21.72
N ARG A 775 14.90 31.00 -22.10
CA ARG A 775 14.10 32.07 -21.47
C ARG A 775 13.92 31.79 -19.98
N TYR A 776 13.47 30.59 -19.62
CA TYR A 776 13.20 30.21 -18.22
C TYR A 776 14.48 30.21 -17.37
N TYR A 777 15.62 29.79 -17.95
CA TYR A 777 16.93 29.94 -17.31
C TYR A 777 17.19 31.41 -16.97
N ASP A 778 17.07 32.32 -17.93
CA ASP A 778 17.31 33.74 -17.73
C ASP A 778 16.36 34.37 -16.69
N GLU A 779 15.05 34.05 -16.75
CA GLU A 779 14.04 34.59 -15.82
C GLU A 779 14.22 34.09 -14.38
N THR A 780 14.84 32.94 -14.18
CA THR A 780 15.12 32.37 -12.86
C THR A 780 16.55 32.63 -12.35
N SER A 781 17.39 33.31 -13.13
CA SER A 781 18.75 33.72 -12.73
C SER A 781 18.72 34.86 -11.71
N LYS A 782 19.70 34.88 -10.79
CA LYS A 782 20.05 36.10 -10.04
C LYS A 782 20.69 37.12 -10.98
N THR A 783 20.61 38.41 -10.66
CA THR A 783 20.99 39.54 -11.53
C THR A 783 22.42 39.51 -12.10
N SER A 784 23.33 38.71 -11.55
CA SER A 784 24.73 38.57 -12.00
C SER A 784 24.98 37.53 -13.10
N ASP A 785 24.09 36.53 -13.30
CA ASP A 785 24.35 35.38 -14.20
C ASP A 785 23.37 35.33 -15.38
N ASN A 786 23.58 36.20 -16.37
CA ASN A 786 22.71 36.27 -17.55
C ASN A 786 23.11 35.20 -18.59
N ILE A 787 22.16 34.39 -19.07
CA ILE A 787 22.44 33.34 -20.06
C ILE A 787 22.90 33.90 -21.43
N LEU A 788 22.51 35.14 -21.77
CA LEU A 788 22.92 35.80 -23.01
C LEU A 788 24.41 36.20 -23.00
N ASP A 789 25.08 36.17 -21.85
CA ASP A 789 26.52 36.34 -21.80
C ASP A 789 27.28 35.25 -22.58
N PHE A 790 26.68 34.08 -22.79
CA PHE A 790 27.27 32.98 -23.54
C PHE A 790 27.03 33.13 -25.04
N TYR A 791 28.11 33.30 -25.80
CA TYR A 791 28.03 33.55 -27.25
C TYR A 791 27.29 32.44 -28.02
N LEU A 792 27.47 31.17 -27.65
CA LEU A 792 26.79 30.06 -28.35
C LEU A 792 25.28 30.12 -28.14
N ILE A 793 24.79 30.46 -26.95
CA ILE A 793 23.35 30.66 -26.71
C ILE A 793 22.82 31.76 -27.62
N ARG A 794 23.46 32.92 -27.65
CA ARG A 794 23.06 34.03 -28.52
C ARG A 794 23.06 33.66 -30.00
N LYS A 795 24.11 32.95 -30.43
CA LYS A 795 24.24 32.44 -31.80
C LYS A 795 23.08 31.48 -32.11
N GLY A 796 22.75 30.58 -31.19
CA GLY A 796 21.63 29.64 -31.30
C GLY A 796 20.29 30.35 -31.46
N ILE A 797 19.97 31.30 -30.57
CA ILE A 797 18.74 32.11 -30.62
C ILE A 797 18.59 32.80 -31.99
N ILE A 798 19.64 33.51 -32.42
CA ILE A 798 19.62 34.23 -33.71
C ILE A 798 19.50 33.25 -34.87
N ASN A 799 20.17 32.10 -34.81
CA ASN A 799 20.13 31.08 -35.85
C ASN A 799 18.70 30.54 -36.03
N ILE A 800 18.00 30.21 -34.94
CA ILE A 800 16.60 29.75 -34.98
C ILE A 800 15.71 30.84 -35.60
N LEU A 801 15.69 32.05 -35.00
CA LEU A 801 14.77 33.11 -35.44
C LEU A 801 15.01 33.55 -36.89
N LYS A 802 16.28 33.71 -37.31
CA LYS A 802 16.61 34.12 -38.68
C LYS A 802 16.28 33.05 -39.72
N ASN A 803 16.52 31.78 -39.44
CA ASN A 803 16.24 30.73 -40.43
C ASN A 803 14.74 30.46 -40.56
N HIS A 804 13.98 30.50 -39.45
CA HIS A 804 12.52 30.44 -39.53
C HIS A 804 11.96 31.64 -40.33
N ALA A 805 12.46 32.86 -40.08
CA ALA A 805 12.05 34.06 -40.82
C ALA A 805 12.38 34.00 -42.33
N LYS A 806 13.54 33.41 -42.68
CA LYS A 806 13.97 33.19 -44.07
C LYS A 806 13.18 32.08 -44.77
N GLY A 807 12.67 31.11 -44.00
CA GLY A 807 12.18 29.83 -44.52
C GLY A 807 13.27 28.76 -44.50
N ILE A 808 12.94 27.62 -43.92
CA ILE A 808 13.75 26.42 -43.82
C ILE A 808 13.18 25.42 -44.83
N SER A 809 14.03 24.94 -45.73
CA SER A 809 13.70 23.83 -46.63
C SER A 809 14.96 23.00 -46.89
N PHE A 810 14.93 21.73 -46.53
CA PHE A 810 15.99 20.76 -46.84
C PHE A 810 15.49 19.32 -46.70
N THR A 811 16.15 18.39 -47.37
CA THR A 811 15.93 16.95 -47.15
C THR A 811 16.91 16.44 -46.11
N GLU A 812 16.46 15.62 -45.15
CA GLU A 812 17.33 14.96 -44.18
C GLU A 812 18.47 14.21 -44.90
N LYS A 813 19.66 14.19 -44.29
CA LYS A 813 20.82 13.54 -44.89
C LYS A 813 20.87 12.07 -44.46
N ALA A 814 20.60 11.17 -45.39
CA ALA A 814 20.72 9.73 -45.16
C ALA A 814 22.18 9.25 -45.14
N PRO A 815 22.54 8.28 -44.28
CA PRO A 815 23.81 7.56 -44.36
C PRO A 815 23.96 6.90 -45.74
N ASN A 816 25.07 7.16 -46.45
CA ASN A 816 25.35 6.62 -47.79
C ASN A 816 24.24 6.84 -48.84
N GLY A 817 23.31 7.77 -48.61
CA GLY A 817 22.14 7.99 -49.48
C GLY A 817 20.97 7.03 -49.25
N ASP A 818 21.05 6.11 -48.30
CA ASP A 818 19.99 5.13 -47.99
C ASP A 818 19.11 5.61 -46.83
N PHE A 819 17.94 6.14 -47.19
CA PHE A 819 16.98 6.68 -46.23
C PHE A 819 16.40 5.62 -45.27
N SER A 820 16.40 4.34 -45.65
CA SER A 820 15.92 3.26 -44.77
C SER A 820 16.79 3.05 -43.54
N GLN A 821 18.07 3.47 -43.61
CA GLN A 821 18.99 3.46 -42.47
C GLN A 821 18.75 4.63 -41.49
N LEU A 822 18.06 5.67 -41.93
CA LEU A 822 17.65 6.79 -41.06
C LEU A 822 16.27 6.53 -40.44
N ASP A 823 15.34 6.05 -41.26
CA ASP A 823 13.97 5.68 -40.85
C ASP A 823 13.43 4.60 -41.79
N ARG A 824 13.20 3.39 -41.25
CA ARG A 824 12.79 2.22 -42.03
C ARG A 824 11.32 2.26 -42.50
N ASN A 825 10.53 3.19 -41.98
CA ASN A 825 9.09 3.23 -42.20
C ASN A 825 8.64 4.48 -42.95
N MET A 826 9.25 5.63 -42.69
CA MET A 826 8.89 6.92 -43.29
C MET A 826 8.94 6.90 -44.84
N ALA A 827 7.93 7.50 -45.47
CA ALA A 827 7.93 7.72 -46.92
C ALA A 827 8.99 8.74 -47.35
N LEU A 828 9.45 8.69 -48.60
CA LEU A 828 10.52 9.57 -49.11
C LEU A 828 10.21 11.07 -48.95
N GLU A 829 8.94 11.43 -49.11
CA GLU A 829 8.40 12.79 -48.93
C GLU A 829 8.52 13.27 -47.48
N GLY A 830 8.48 12.35 -46.51
CA GLY A 830 8.57 12.64 -45.09
C GLY A 830 9.93 13.21 -44.67
N PHE A 831 11.01 12.84 -45.38
CA PHE A 831 12.36 13.35 -45.14
C PHE A 831 12.56 14.79 -45.60
N LYS A 832 11.61 15.38 -46.33
CA LYS A 832 11.63 16.80 -46.68
C LYS A 832 11.15 17.63 -45.49
N ILE A 833 12.08 18.37 -44.89
CA ILE A 833 11.84 19.25 -43.76
C ILE A 833 11.57 20.67 -44.25
N GLU A 834 10.41 21.20 -43.87
CA GLU A 834 10.00 22.57 -44.16
C GLU A 834 9.49 23.24 -42.89
N ALA A 835 9.92 24.49 -42.66
CA ALA A 835 9.42 25.33 -41.59
C ALA A 835 9.62 26.81 -41.95
N GLY A 836 8.76 27.69 -41.45
CA GLY A 836 8.81 29.10 -41.81
C GLY A 836 7.93 29.97 -40.93
N VAL A 837 7.71 31.19 -41.40
CA VAL A 837 6.78 32.15 -40.81
C VAL A 837 5.82 32.59 -41.90
N ASP A 838 4.53 32.46 -41.63
CA ASP A 838 3.50 33.10 -42.43
C ASP A 838 3.49 34.58 -42.03
N TRP A 839 3.85 35.46 -42.94
CA TRP A 839 3.99 36.90 -42.65
C TRP A 839 2.67 37.67 -42.68
N ASP A 840 1.56 37.06 -43.10
CA ASP A 840 0.23 37.66 -42.97
C ASP A 840 -0.29 37.57 -41.53
N THR A 841 0.07 36.48 -40.84
CA THR A 841 -0.35 36.20 -39.46
C THR A 841 0.76 36.37 -38.43
N GLY A 842 2.03 36.30 -38.86
CA GLY A 842 3.20 36.17 -38.01
C GLY A 842 3.43 34.76 -37.46
N PHE A 843 2.57 33.79 -37.78
CA PHE A 843 2.63 32.45 -37.20
C PHE A 843 3.76 31.61 -37.77
N VAL A 844 4.42 30.85 -36.91
CA VAL A 844 5.36 29.83 -37.34
C VAL A 844 4.60 28.64 -37.90
N TYR A 845 5.05 28.12 -39.04
CA TYR A 845 4.47 26.94 -39.70
C TYR A 845 5.57 25.94 -40.06
N GLY A 846 5.15 24.75 -40.48
CA GLY A 846 6.06 23.76 -41.07
C GLY A 846 5.45 22.38 -41.20
N GLY A 847 6.29 21.41 -41.53
CA GLY A 847 5.88 20.01 -41.71
C GLY A 847 5.16 19.78 -43.05
N ASN A 848 4.86 18.51 -43.30
CA ASN A 848 4.09 18.07 -44.47
C ASN A 848 3.22 16.84 -44.06
N PRO A 849 2.26 16.40 -44.90
CA PRO A 849 1.38 15.28 -44.55
C PRO A 849 2.06 13.92 -44.32
N TYR A 850 3.35 13.79 -44.64
CA TYR A 850 4.14 12.56 -44.54
C TYR A 850 5.20 12.63 -43.42
N ASN A 851 5.21 13.68 -42.60
CA ASN A 851 6.18 13.84 -41.53
C ASN A 851 5.56 14.08 -40.14
N CYS A 852 6.39 13.89 -39.13
CA CYS A 852 6.05 13.89 -37.71
C CYS A 852 6.85 14.96 -36.95
N GLY A 853 6.71 16.23 -37.32
CA GLY A 853 7.55 17.31 -36.79
C GLY A 853 7.28 17.72 -35.33
N THR A 854 6.18 17.29 -34.73
CA THR A 854 5.76 17.64 -33.36
C THR A 854 5.81 16.43 -32.45
N TRP A 855 5.74 16.61 -31.14
CA TRP A 855 5.72 15.53 -30.13
C TRP A 855 4.69 14.42 -30.36
N MET A 856 3.61 14.71 -31.08
CA MET A 856 2.71 13.69 -31.59
C MET A 856 3.32 13.04 -32.86
N ASP A 857 4.37 12.23 -32.71
CA ASP A 857 5.29 11.83 -33.80
C ASP A 857 5.23 10.37 -34.25
N LYS A 858 4.20 9.61 -33.88
CA LYS A 858 4.09 8.21 -34.32
C LYS A 858 3.93 8.07 -35.84
N MET A 859 4.97 7.53 -36.49
CA MET A 859 5.00 7.08 -37.89
C MET A 859 4.43 5.66 -37.99
N GLY A 860 3.52 5.42 -38.93
CA GLY A 860 2.93 4.10 -39.15
C GLY A 860 3.91 3.10 -39.74
N GLU A 861 3.78 1.85 -39.32
CA GLU A 861 4.75 0.78 -39.59
C GLU A 861 4.10 -0.48 -40.18
N SER A 862 2.79 -0.63 -40.03
CA SER A 862 2.05 -1.83 -40.40
C SER A 862 1.74 -1.85 -41.89
N THR A 863 2.15 -2.95 -42.52
CA THR A 863 1.70 -3.28 -43.89
C THR A 863 0.31 -3.93 -43.87
N TRP A 864 0.00 -4.73 -42.85
CA TRP A 864 -1.30 -5.40 -42.71
C TRP A 864 -2.44 -4.41 -42.45
N GLY A 865 -2.22 -3.45 -41.55
CA GLY A 865 -3.13 -2.35 -41.26
C GLY A 865 -3.06 -1.21 -42.28
N ASN A 866 -2.25 -1.32 -43.35
CA ASN A 866 -2.14 -0.32 -44.42
C ASN A 866 -1.82 1.11 -43.93
N ASN A 867 -0.96 1.22 -42.91
CA ASN A 867 -0.55 2.50 -42.32
C ASN A 867 0.95 2.81 -42.48
N LYS A 868 1.75 1.89 -43.02
CA LYS A 868 3.19 2.07 -43.19
C LYS A 868 3.55 3.35 -43.95
N GLY A 869 4.46 4.14 -43.38
CA GLY A 869 4.96 5.39 -43.94
C GLY A 869 3.97 6.56 -43.89
N ARG A 870 2.80 6.37 -43.27
CA ARG A 870 1.85 7.43 -42.99
C ARG A 870 1.98 7.85 -41.52
N PRO A 871 2.13 9.14 -41.21
CA PRO A 871 2.07 9.60 -39.83
C PRO A 871 0.65 9.47 -39.28
N SER A 872 0.52 9.10 -38.01
CA SER A 872 -0.78 9.05 -37.32
C SER A 872 -1.38 10.43 -37.06
N THR A 873 -0.51 11.38 -36.76
CA THR A 873 -0.87 12.75 -36.39
C THR A 873 0.04 13.75 -37.10
N PRO A 874 -0.03 13.88 -38.44
CA PRO A 874 0.69 14.93 -39.15
C PRO A 874 0.11 16.29 -38.75
N ARG A 875 0.83 17.01 -37.89
CA ARG A 875 0.45 18.35 -37.43
C ARG A 875 1.13 19.42 -38.28
N ASN A 876 1.12 19.25 -39.60
CA ASN A 876 1.66 20.25 -40.52
C ASN A 876 0.79 21.53 -40.54
N GLY A 877 1.42 22.67 -40.82
CA GLY A 877 0.82 24.00 -40.66
C GLY A 877 1.28 24.68 -39.36
N SER A 878 0.45 25.55 -38.79
CA SER A 878 0.78 26.29 -37.57
C SER A 878 0.16 25.65 -36.34
N SER A 879 0.95 24.86 -35.60
CA SER A 879 0.51 24.25 -34.33
C SER A 879 0.50 25.27 -33.21
N ILE A 880 -0.58 25.27 -32.41
CA ILE A 880 -0.88 26.30 -31.42
C ILE A 880 0.25 26.49 -30.39
N GLU A 881 0.87 25.40 -29.93
CA GLU A 881 1.94 25.47 -28.94
C GLU A 881 3.21 26.11 -29.50
N LEU A 882 3.51 25.91 -30.79
CA LEU A 882 4.70 26.49 -31.42
C LEU A 882 4.54 28.00 -31.64
N VAL A 883 3.32 28.43 -32.01
CA VAL A 883 2.97 29.85 -32.11
C VAL A 883 3.07 30.52 -30.73
N GLY A 884 2.54 29.87 -29.69
CA GLY A 884 2.65 30.35 -28.31
C GLY A 884 4.10 30.44 -27.81
N LEU A 885 4.92 29.41 -28.07
CA LEU A 885 6.35 29.40 -27.72
C LEU A 885 7.15 30.47 -28.48
N CYS A 886 6.86 30.67 -29.77
CA CYS A 886 7.47 31.72 -30.59
C CYS A 886 7.15 33.11 -30.03
N TYR A 887 5.87 33.40 -29.79
CA TYR A 887 5.44 34.66 -29.18
C TYR A 887 6.11 34.92 -27.82
N SER A 888 6.13 33.90 -26.97
CA SER A 888 6.81 33.89 -25.67
C SER A 888 8.29 34.29 -25.79
N ALA A 889 9.03 33.73 -26.76
CA ALA A 889 10.44 34.04 -26.98
C ALA A 889 10.65 35.47 -27.50
N LEU A 890 9.84 35.92 -28.47
CA LEU A 890 9.91 37.27 -29.03
C LEU A 890 9.64 38.34 -27.95
N LYS A 891 8.59 38.11 -27.14
CA LYS A 891 8.23 38.99 -26.02
C LYS A 891 9.33 39.06 -24.97
N TRP A 892 9.99 37.93 -24.66
CA TRP A 892 11.14 37.92 -23.75
C TRP A 892 12.32 38.72 -24.30
N LEU A 893 12.70 38.50 -25.57
CA LEU A 893 13.81 39.24 -26.19
C LEU A 893 13.54 40.74 -26.28
N ASN A 894 12.30 41.15 -26.55
CA ASN A 894 11.91 42.55 -26.59
C ASN A 894 12.06 43.27 -25.23
N LYS A 895 11.98 42.55 -24.11
CA LYS A 895 12.20 43.12 -22.77
C LYS A 895 13.69 43.32 -22.43
N LYS A 896 14.61 42.86 -23.28
CA LYS A 896 16.05 42.91 -23.03
C LYS A 896 16.72 44.03 -23.81
N ASP A 897 17.73 44.65 -23.19
CA ASP A 897 18.67 45.50 -23.91
C ASP A 897 19.68 44.64 -24.69
N LEU A 898 19.28 44.25 -25.91
CA LEU A 898 20.06 43.40 -26.79
C LEU A 898 21.35 44.06 -27.32
N SER A 899 21.46 45.39 -27.21
CA SER A 899 22.62 46.16 -27.68
C SER A 899 23.89 45.76 -26.93
N ARG A 900 23.77 45.49 -25.62
CA ARG A 900 24.84 44.99 -24.74
C ARG A 900 25.58 43.78 -25.33
N TRP A 901 24.86 42.90 -26.02
CA TRP A 901 25.43 41.66 -26.58
C TRP A 901 25.60 41.70 -28.10
N LYS A 902 25.45 42.87 -28.74
CA LYS A 902 25.48 43.02 -30.20
C LYS A 902 24.51 42.06 -30.91
N MET A 903 23.36 41.79 -30.30
CA MET A 903 22.30 40.99 -30.91
C MET A 903 21.36 41.92 -31.69
N PRO A 904 20.87 41.51 -32.88
CA PRO A 904 19.85 42.27 -33.58
C PRO A 904 18.54 42.25 -32.76
N ASN A 905 17.76 43.31 -32.86
CA ASN A 905 16.43 43.42 -32.24
C ASN A 905 15.29 42.94 -33.16
N GLY A 906 15.62 42.18 -34.20
CA GLY A 906 14.71 41.80 -35.28
C GLY A 906 15.40 40.94 -36.33
N VAL A 907 14.66 40.65 -37.40
CA VAL A 907 15.10 39.78 -38.51
C VAL A 907 14.63 40.36 -39.85
N ASN A 908 15.27 39.93 -40.94
CA ASN A 908 14.77 40.23 -42.28
C ASN A 908 13.63 39.25 -42.59
N ARG A 909 12.50 39.79 -43.05
CA ARG A 909 11.36 39.05 -43.58
C ARG A 909 11.23 39.28 -45.08
N THR A 910 10.78 38.28 -45.82
CA THR A 910 10.49 38.40 -47.25
C THR A 910 9.00 38.18 -47.46
N VAL A 911 8.29 39.20 -47.96
CA VAL A 911 6.86 39.17 -48.23
C VAL A 911 6.66 39.52 -49.71
N HIS A 912 5.99 38.65 -50.47
CA HIS A 912 5.81 38.79 -51.93
C HIS A 912 7.10 39.15 -52.71
N GLY A 913 8.23 38.55 -52.32
CA GLY A 913 9.54 38.80 -52.95
C GLY A 913 10.27 40.06 -52.47
N VAL A 914 9.62 40.92 -51.67
CA VAL A 914 10.23 42.13 -51.09
C VAL A 914 10.81 41.79 -49.71
N THR A 915 12.11 42.03 -49.52
CA THR A 915 12.76 41.84 -48.22
C THR A 915 12.70 43.12 -47.40
N SER A 916 12.12 43.06 -46.20
CA SER A 916 12.02 44.16 -45.24
C SER A 916 12.52 43.71 -43.87
N TYR A 917 12.86 44.66 -42.99
CA TYR A 917 13.23 44.35 -41.61
C TYR A 917 11.99 44.38 -40.72
N ILE A 918 11.83 43.39 -39.84
CA ILE A 918 10.79 43.36 -38.80
C ILE A 918 11.45 43.24 -37.43
N SER A 919 11.06 44.10 -36.49
CA SER A 919 11.53 44.00 -35.11
C SER A 919 10.88 42.81 -34.40
N PHE A 920 11.51 42.31 -33.33
CA PHE A 920 10.89 41.27 -32.49
C PHE A 920 9.59 41.76 -31.82
N TYR A 921 9.48 43.06 -31.55
CA TYR A 921 8.25 43.68 -31.06
C TYR A 921 7.13 43.59 -32.10
N ASP A 922 7.38 44.05 -33.33
CA ASP A 922 6.39 44.08 -34.39
C ASP A 922 5.96 42.66 -34.79
N TRP A 923 6.90 41.70 -34.78
CA TRP A 923 6.57 40.31 -35.02
C TRP A 923 5.67 39.73 -33.91
N ALA A 924 5.99 40.00 -32.64
CA ALA A 924 5.13 39.58 -31.53
C ALA A 924 3.74 40.24 -31.59
N ALA A 925 3.67 41.53 -31.95
CA ALA A 925 2.41 42.26 -32.13
C ALA A 925 1.56 41.63 -33.24
N LEU A 926 2.17 41.31 -34.39
CA LEU A 926 1.50 40.65 -35.50
C LEU A 926 0.89 39.30 -35.12
N ILE A 927 1.62 38.47 -34.36
CA ILE A 927 1.09 37.22 -33.81
C ILE A 927 -0.11 37.51 -32.90
N LYS A 928 0.02 38.47 -31.98
CA LYS A 928 -1.03 38.78 -31.00
C LYS A 928 -2.32 39.26 -31.64
N GLU A 929 -2.23 40.12 -32.66
CA GLU A 929 -3.37 40.66 -33.40
C GLU A 929 -4.14 39.56 -34.15
N ASN A 930 -3.43 38.57 -34.68
CA ASN A 930 -4.03 37.51 -35.48
C ASN A 930 -4.42 36.26 -34.67
N PHE A 931 -3.77 35.99 -33.52
CA PHE A 931 -3.92 34.73 -32.78
C PHE A 931 -5.38 34.37 -32.52
N GLN A 932 -6.13 35.28 -31.91
CA GLN A 932 -7.53 35.04 -31.57
C GLN A 932 -8.41 34.84 -32.80
N LYS A 933 -8.19 35.62 -33.85
CA LYS A 933 -8.98 35.55 -35.08
C LYS A 933 -8.91 34.19 -35.75
N TYR A 934 -7.73 33.57 -35.76
CA TYR A 934 -7.52 32.32 -36.48
C TYR A 934 -7.61 31.08 -35.59
N PHE A 935 -7.21 31.16 -34.32
CA PHE A 935 -7.18 29.98 -33.46
C PHE A 935 -8.47 29.75 -32.65
N PHE A 936 -9.28 30.78 -32.39
CA PHE A 936 -10.46 30.65 -31.53
C PHE A 936 -11.75 30.44 -32.34
N ILE A 937 -12.59 29.50 -31.88
CA ILE A 937 -13.93 29.25 -32.43
C ILE A 937 -14.98 29.75 -31.42
N PRO A 938 -15.79 30.77 -31.77
CA PRO A 938 -16.77 31.39 -30.86
C PRO A 938 -18.00 30.51 -30.60
N TYR A 939 -18.91 31.01 -29.76
CA TYR A 939 -20.15 30.37 -29.33
C TYR A 939 -21.35 30.77 -30.20
N GLU A 940 -22.31 29.87 -30.43
CA GLU A 940 -23.64 30.23 -30.96
C GLU A 940 -24.67 30.49 -29.85
N PRO A 941 -25.68 31.38 -30.05
CA PRO A 941 -26.47 32.00 -28.98
C PRO A 941 -27.36 31.08 -28.12
N GLU A 942 -27.69 29.87 -28.60
CA GLU A 942 -28.74 29.01 -27.99
C GLU A 942 -28.34 28.37 -26.66
N MET A 943 -27.04 28.28 -26.34
CA MET A 943 -26.58 27.75 -25.06
C MET A 943 -26.28 28.85 -24.02
N LYS A 944 -26.55 30.12 -24.32
CA LYS A 944 -26.44 31.21 -23.33
C LYS A 944 -27.45 30.98 -22.19
N GLU A 945 -28.62 30.43 -22.52
CA GLU A 945 -29.63 29.99 -21.56
C GLU A 945 -29.16 28.82 -20.67
N TYR A 946 -28.29 27.92 -21.17
CA TYR A 946 -27.79 26.78 -20.41
C TYR A 946 -26.67 27.17 -19.42
N VAL A 947 -25.79 28.10 -19.81
CA VAL A 947 -24.75 28.66 -18.93
C VAL A 947 -25.35 29.66 -17.93
N GLU A 948 -26.38 30.43 -18.33
CA GLU A 948 -27.17 31.26 -17.40
C GLU A 948 -27.98 30.39 -16.42
N ALA A 949 -28.47 29.21 -16.81
CA ALA A 949 -29.11 28.25 -15.91
C ALA A 949 -28.13 27.63 -14.89
N ILE A 950 -26.87 27.39 -15.26
CA ILE A 950 -25.82 26.94 -14.33
C ILE A 950 -25.39 28.07 -13.39
N ASN A 951 -25.27 29.30 -13.89
CA ASN A 951 -24.91 30.46 -13.08
C ASN A 951 -26.02 30.90 -12.10
N ASN A 952 -27.28 30.52 -12.36
CA ASN A 952 -28.43 30.85 -11.51
C ASN A 952 -28.78 29.80 -10.45
N ASN A 953 -28.10 28.64 -10.42
CA ASN A 953 -28.26 27.64 -9.35
C ASN A 953 -27.04 27.61 -8.44
N LYS A 954 -27.21 28.15 -7.23
CA LYS A 954 -26.27 28.03 -6.11
C LYS A 954 -26.12 26.56 -5.72
N GLU A 955 -25.10 25.87 -6.21
CA GLU A 955 -24.24 24.91 -5.47
C GLU A 955 -22.98 24.56 -6.31
N PRO A 956 -21.78 24.43 -5.71
CA PRO A 956 -20.57 24.05 -6.43
C PRO A 956 -20.68 22.60 -6.92
N TYR A 957 -20.59 22.40 -8.24
CA TYR A 957 -20.76 21.11 -8.90
C TYR A 957 -19.51 20.20 -8.80
N ILE A 958 -19.05 19.91 -7.58
CA ILE A 958 -18.13 18.80 -7.30
C ILE A 958 -18.60 18.09 -6.03
N LEU A 959 -19.59 17.18 -6.19
CA LEU A 959 -19.79 15.91 -5.46
C LEU A 959 -21.27 15.45 -5.54
N GLN A 960 -21.70 15.00 -6.72
CA GLN A 960 -22.67 13.89 -6.82
C GLN A 960 -22.19 12.88 -7.87
N ARG A 961 -21.12 12.15 -7.52
CA ARG A 961 -21.03 10.74 -7.89
C ARG A 961 -21.56 9.95 -6.69
N LYS A 962 -22.88 9.84 -6.59
CA LYS A 962 -23.53 8.74 -5.86
C LYS A 962 -23.95 7.72 -6.91
N GLU A 963 -23.38 6.52 -6.79
CA GLU A 963 -23.85 5.25 -7.33
C GLU A 963 -24.46 5.28 -8.74
N ILE A 964 -23.61 5.15 -9.77
CA ILE A 964 -24.04 4.40 -10.96
C ILE A 964 -23.96 2.93 -10.53
N LYS A 965 -25.11 2.35 -10.17
CA LYS A 965 -25.27 0.90 -10.17
C LYS A 965 -25.07 0.43 -11.60
N TYR A 966 -24.00 -0.32 -11.83
CA TYR A 966 -23.92 -1.20 -12.99
C TYR A 966 -24.85 -2.38 -12.69
N GLU A 967 -26.02 -2.40 -13.32
CA GLU A 967 -26.76 -3.65 -13.47
C GLU A 967 -26.06 -4.46 -14.56
N TYR A 968 -25.30 -5.45 -14.11
CA TYR A 968 -25.01 -6.64 -14.88
C TYR A 968 -26.31 -7.43 -14.96
N ASP A 969 -26.96 -7.44 -16.12
CA ASP A 969 -27.84 -8.55 -16.46
C ASP A 969 -26.98 -9.63 -17.10
N GLU A 970 -26.92 -10.76 -16.39
CA GLU A 970 -26.41 -12.03 -16.85
C GLU A 970 -27.08 -12.43 -18.16
N TYR A 971 -26.29 -12.75 -19.20
CA TYR A 971 -26.73 -13.76 -20.17
C TYR A 971 -25.61 -14.76 -20.37
N SER A 972 -25.90 -15.96 -19.89
CA SER A 972 -25.26 -17.23 -20.21
C SER A 972 -25.23 -17.48 -21.72
N ASP A 973 -24.16 -18.11 -22.18
CA ASP A 973 -24.05 -18.81 -23.45
C ASP A 973 -25.34 -19.57 -23.81
N ASP A 974 -25.88 -19.34 -25.00
CA ASP A 974 -25.98 -20.43 -25.97
C ASP A 974 -26.13 -19.95 -27.42
N SER A 975 -25.67 -20.84 -28.28
CA SER A 975 -25.36 -20.72 -29.68
C SER A 975 -26.57 -20.75 -30.64
N SER A 976 -26.31 -20.24 -31.85
CA SER A 976 -26.83 -20.69 -33.16
C SER A 976 -27.96 -19.91 -33.86
N SER A 977 -27.73 -19.79 -35.18
CA SER A 977 -28.65 -19.56 -36.31
C SER A 977 -28.91 -18.13 -36.80
N ASN A 978 -28.26 -17.86 -37.95
CA ASN A 978 -28.72 -17.12 -39.13
C ASN A 978 -30.09 -16.41 -39.04
N GLU A 979 -30.10 -15.10 -39.29
CA GLU A 979 -30.67 -14.53 -40.52
C GLU A 979 -30.32 -13.04 -40.63
N SER A 980 -29.85 -12.65 -41.82
CA SER A 980 -29.70 -11.27 -42.28
C SER A 980 -31.06 -10.58 -42.37
N PHE A 981 -31.14 -9.28 -42.03
CA PHE A 981 -31.66 -8.24 -42.95
C PHE A 981 -31.70 -6.83 -42.31
N HIS A 982 -31.08 -5.90 -43.05
CA HIS A 982 -31.37 -4.47 -43.22
C HIS A 982 -31.27 -3.45 -42.07
N GLU A 983 -30.18 -2.66 -42.16
CA GLU A 983 -30.24 -1.20 -42.07
C GLU A 983 -31.43 -0.65 -42.87
N GLU A 984 -32.24 0.22 -42.27
CA GLU A 984 -32.51 1.55 -42.82
C GLU A 984 -33.42 2.40 -41.90
N SER A 985 -33.13 3.71 -41.91
CA SER A 985 -34.02 4.84 -41.58
C SER A 985 -34.18 5.30 -40.12
N PHE A 986 -33.10 5.85 -39.55
CA PHE A 986 -33.23 7.12 -38.81
C PHE A 986 -32.91 8.28 -39.76
N GLY A 987 -33.90 9.16 -39.92
CA GLY A 987 -33.93 10.27 -40.86
C GLY A 987 -32.67 11.14 -40.84
N THR A 988 -32.23 11.44 -42.05
CA THR A 988 -31.11 12.29 -42.44
C THR A 988 -31.02 13.60 -41.66
N PHE A 989 -30.02 13.70 -40.79
CA PHE A 989 -29.37 14.95 -40.39
C PHE A 989 -27.86 14.79 -40.61
N HIS A 990 -27.29 15.62 -41.48
CA HIS A 990 -25.94 15.45 -42.01
C HIS A 990 -24.87 15.75 -40.92
N PRO A 991 -23.88 14.88 -40.66
CA PRO A 991 -23.06 14.96 -39.43
C PRO A 991 -21.78 15.80 -39.54
N THR A 992 -21.60 16.63 -40.56
CA THR A 992 -20.21 16.87 -41.00
C THR A 992 -19.40 17.96 -40.30
N TYR A 993 -19.92 19.01 -39.64
CA TYR A 993 -19.01 20.05 -39.06
C TYR A 993 -19.44 20.83 -37.79
N ALA A 994 -20.64 20.64 -37.21
CA ALA A 994 -21.17 21.58 -36.22
C ALA A 994 -21.46 20.93 -34.84
N LYS A 995 -20.51 21.04 -33.89
CA LYS A 995 -20.73 21.10 -32.42
C LYS A 995 -19.40 21.36 -31.67
N ARG A 996 -18.62 22.36 -32.10
CA ARG A 996 -17.31 22.74 -31.54
C ARG A 996 -17.31 24.23 -31.22
N PHE A 997 -17.86 24.60 -30.07
CA PHE A 997 -18.12 26.00 -29.73
C PHE A 997 -17.37 26.38 -28.44
N CYS A 998 -16.68 27.53 -28.45
CA CYS A 998 -15.77 28.01 -27.41
C CYS A 998 -14.50 27.14 -27.21
N MET A 999 -13.76 26.89 -28.29
CA MET A 999 -12.52 26.09 -28.26
C MET A 999 -11.42 26.68 -29.14
N TYR A 1000 -10.17 26.35 -28.80
CA TYR A 1000 -9.00 26.68 -29.59
C TYR A 1000 -8.61 25.52 -30.50
N ILE A 1001 -8.38 25.81 -31.78
CA ILE A 1001 -7.91 24.81 -32.75
C ILE A 1001 -6.50 24.33 -32.41
N ASP A 1002 -6.25 23.06 -32.68
CA ASP A 1002 -4.95 22.44 -32.38
C ASP A 1002 -3.85 22.88 -33.34
N THR A 1003 -4.15 22.89 -34.64
CA THR A 1003 -3.23 23.25 -35.71
C THR A 1003 -4.00 23.96 -36.81
N LEU A 1004 -3.51 25.10 -37.28
CA LEU A 1004 -4.08 25.81 -38.42
C LEU A 1004 -3.46 25.28 -39.74
N ASN A 1005 -4.27 24.66 -40.60
CA ASN A 1005 -3.88 24.22 -41.95
C ASN A 1005 -5.09 24.15 -42.91
N ASP A 1006 -4.84 23.88 -44.20
CA ASP A 1006 -5.87 23.82 -45.26
C ASP A 1006 -6.81 22.60 -45.18
N LYS A 1007 -6.75 21.77 -44.12
CA LYS A 1007 -7.47 20.50 -44.00
C LYS A 1007 -8.36 20.42 -42.75
N ALA A 1008 -9.30 19.47 -42.79
CA ALA A 1008 -10.24 19.12 -41.72
C ALA A 1008 -9.59 18.68 -40.39
N THR A 1009 -8.27 18.39 -40.36
CA THR A 1009 -7.52 18.07 -39.13
C THR A 1009 -7.42 19.26 -38.17
N SER A 1010 -7.71 20.47 -38.64
CA SER A 1010 -7.63 21.71 -37.84
C SER A 1010 -8.57 21.74 -36.64
N TYR A 1011 -9.70 21.01 -36.67
CA TYR A 1011 -10.76 21.16 -35.68
C TYR A 1011 -10.77 20.09 -34.57
N LYS A 1012 -9.72 19.28 -34.43
CA LYS A 1012 -9.65 18.26 -33.38
C LYS A 1012 -9.41 18.87 -32.00
N ILE A 1013 -10.17 18.44 -31.00
CA ILE A 1013 -9.97 18.86 -29.60
C ILE A 1013 -8.80 18.07 -29.02
N ARG A 1014 -7.72 18.79 -28.71
CA ARG A 1014 -6.45 18.24 -28.21
C ARG A 1014 -5.89 19.08 -27.08
N PRO A 1015 -5.04 18.51 -26.21
CA PRO A 1015 -4.50 19.20 -25.04
C PRO A 1015 -3.35 20.18 -25.34
N ASN A 1016 -2.90 20.30 -26.59
CA ASN A 1016 -1.68 21.05 -26.93
C ASN A 1016 -1.76 22.54 -26.62
N PHE A 1017 -2.96 23.14 -26.67
CA PHE A 1017 -3.14 24.56 -26.36
C PHE A 1017 -2.81 24.90 -24.90
N PHE A 1018 -2.85 23.93 -23.96
CA PHE A 1018 -2.43 24.17 -22.58
C PHE A 1018 -0.98 24.68 -22.50
N ILE A 1019 -0.11 24.23 -23.39
CA ILE A 1019 1.27 24.68 -23.48
C ILE A 1019 1.32 26.16 -23.84
N ALA A 1020 0.57 26.57 -24.87
CA ALA A 1020 0.47 27.96 -25.30
C ALA A 1020 -0.08 28.87 -24.18
N VAL A 1021 -1.09 28.41 -23.44
CA VAL A 1021 -1.65 29.13 -22.29
C VAL A 1021 -0.59 29.39 -21.21
N VAL A 1022 0.20 28.38 -20.87
CA VAL A 1022 1.22 28.48 -19.82
C VAL A 1022 2.36 29.41 -20.23
N VAL A 1023 2.84 29.31 -21.47
CA VAL A 1023 4.01 30.10 -21.91
C VAL A 1023 3.66 31.53 -22.37
N ALA A 1024 2.41 31.75 -22.79
CA ALA A 1024 1.94 32.96 -23.47
C ALA A 1024 0.47 33.30 -23.13
N THR A 1025 0.12 33.36 -21.85
CA THR A 1025 -1.26 33.57 -21.38
C THR A 1025 -1.94 34.81 -21.96
N ASP A 1026 -1.20 35.86 -22.29
CA ASP A 1026 -1.76 37.12 -22.80
C ASP A 1026 -2.04 37.14 -24.32
N LEU A 1027 -1.87 36.02 -25.01
CA LEU A 1027 -2.44 35.80 -26.35
C LEU A 1027 -3.95 35.51 -26.29
N PHE A 1028 -4.44 35.11 -25.12
CA PHE A 1028 -5.78 34.60 -24.92
C PHE A 1028 -6.68 35.66 -24.29
N ASP A 1029 -7.92 35.71 -24.76
CA ASP A 1029 -9.02 36.35 -24.05
C ASP A 1029 -9.34 35.53 -22.80
N VAL A 1030 -9.50 36.23 -21.68
CA VAL A 1030 -9.58 35.63 -20.35
C VAL A 1030 -10.82 34.75 -20.19
N GLU A 1031 -11.95 35.15 -20.76
CA GLU A 1031 -13.21 34.40 -20.67
C GLU A 1031 -13.19 33.21 -21.63
N HIS A 1032 -12.80 33.44 -22.89
CA HIS A 1032 -12.71 32.38 -23.90
C HIS A 1032 -11.80 31.23 -23.45
N ILE A 1033 -10.63 31.54 -22.89
CA ILE A 1033 -9.69 30.50 -22.48
C ILE A 1033 -10.09 29.80 -21.19
N TYR A 1034 -10.71 30.52 -20.24
CA TYR A 1034 -11.27 29.91 -19.05
C TYR A 1034 -12.30 28.84 -19.44
N ASN A 1035 -13.25 29.21 -20.30
CA ASN A 1035 -14.28 28.28 -20.79
C ASN A 1035 -13.69 27.12 -21.61
N SER A 1036 -12.70 27.38 -22.47
CA SER A 1036 -12.02 26.34 -23.26
C SER A 1036 -11.29 25.32 -22.37
N VAL A 1037 -10.64 25.76 -21.29
CA VAL A 1037 -9.96 24.88 -20.34
C VAL A 1037 -10.96 24.05 -19.55
N ILE A 1038 -12.08 24.64 -19.09
CA ILE A 1038 -13.16 23.92 -18.41
C ILE A 1038 -13.80 22.87 -19.33
N TYR A 1039 -14.10 23.21 -20.58
CA TYR A 1039 -14.64 22.25 -21.54
C TYR A 1039 -13.66 21.11 -21.82
N SER A 1040 -12.38 21.44 -22.01
CA SER A 1040 -11.33 20.43 -22.18
C SER A 1040 -11.20 19.53 -20.96
N ALA A 1041 -11.46 20.03 -19.76
CA ALA A 1041 -11.49 19.23 -18.54
C ALA A 1041 -12.52 18.09 -18.66
N ILE A 1042 -13.71 18.40 -19.18
CA ILE A 1042 -14.82 17.46 -19.31
C ILE A 1042 -14.49 16.33 -20.30
N VAL A 1043 -13.85 16.65 -21.43
CA VAL A 1043 -13.66 15.68 -22.53
C VAL A 1043 -12.30 15.00 -22.50
N LEU A 1044 -11.23 15.70 -22.11
CA LEU A 1044 -9.85 15.22 -22.17
C LEU A 1044 -9.31 14.66 -20.85
N LEU A 1045 -9.86 15.00 -19.68
CA LEU A 1045 -9.28 14.51 -18.42
C LEU A 1045 -9.37 12.99 -18.32
N GLY A 1046 -8.23 12.37 -17.99
CA GLY A 1046 -8.09 10.97 -17.65
C GLY A 1046 -8.03 10.74 -16.14
N THR A 1047 -7.60 9.55 -15.75
CA THR A 1047 -7.42 9.24 -14.32
C THR A 1047 -6.10 9.79 -13.80
N LEU A 1048 -5.02 9.53 -14.54
CA LEU A 1048 -3.66 10.01 -14.22
C LEU A 1048 -3.13 10.99 -15.26
N GLY A 1049 -3.45 10.77 -16.55
CA GLY A 1049 -3.01 11.59 -17.66
C GLY A 1049 -4.13 12.39 -18.33
N ILE A 1050 -3.78 13.04 -19.44
CA ILE A 1050 -4.71 13.77 -20.32
C ILE A 1050 -4.85 13.03 -21.65
N LYS A 1051 -6.08 12.74 -22.09
CA LYS A 1051 -6.34 12.13 -23.40
C LYS A 1051 -5.78 13.01 -24.51
N THR A 1052 -5.09 12.37 -25.46
CA THR A 1052 -4.50 13.07 -26.60
C THR A 1052 -5.50 13.50 -27.66
N LEU A 1053 -6.70 12.93 -27.65
CA LEU A 1053 -7.81 13.24 -28.54
C LEU A 1053 -9.14 13.07 -27.79
N ASP A 1054 -10.13 13.89 -28.12
CA ASP A 1054 -11.49 13.74 -27.62
C ASP A 1054 -12.08 12.38 -28.01
N LYS A 1055 -12.72 11.71 -27.04
CA LYS A 1055 -13.40 10.43 -27.21
C LYS A 1055 -14.55 10.46 -28.21
N THR A 1056 -15.09 11.64 -28.52
CA THR A 1056 -16.15 11.81 -29.52
C THR A 1056 -15.62 11.82 -30.96
N ASP A 1057 -14.30 11.95 -31.15
CA ASP A 1057 -13.68 11.92 -32.48
C ASP A 1057 -13.64 10.47 -33.01
N PRO A 1058 -14.01 10.22 -34.29
CA PRO A 1058 -14.01 8.87 -34.87
C PRO A 1058 -12.65 8.16 -34.81
N ASP A 1059 -11.55 8.91 -34.80
CA ASP A 1059 -10.19 8.37 -34.75
C ASP A 1059 -9.75 8.02 -33.32
N TYR A 1060 -10.59 8.27 -32.30
CA TYR A 1060 -10.22 7.99 -30.91
C TYR A 1060 -10.02 6.50 -30.65
N ARG A 1061 -8.83 6.13 -30.15
CA ARG A 1061 -8.45 4.78 -29.73
C ARG A 1061 -7.60 4.86 -28.46
N GLY A 1062 -8.24 4.77 -27.30
CA GLY A 1062 -7.61 5.03 -26.00
C GLY A 1062 -6.66 3.96 -25.45
N SER A 1063 -6.56 2.78 -26.06
CA SER A 1063 -5.70 1.67 -25.59
C SER A 1063 -4.54 1.46 -26.56
N TYR A 1064 -3.34 1.90 -26.18
CA TYR A 1064 -2.12 1.76 -26.97
C TYR A 1064 -1.54 0.34 -26.85
N ASP A 1065 -1.29 -0.27 -27.99
CA ASP A 1065 -0.62 -1.56 -28.12
C ASP A 1065 0.24 -1.58 -29.39
N MET A 1066 1.39 -2.25 -29.34
CA MET A 1066 2.33 -2.38 -30.44
C MET A 1066 2.08 -3.62 -31.31
N GLN A 1067 1.04 -4.41 -31.02
CA GLN A 1067 0.67 -5.57 -31.83
C GLN A 1067 0.27 -5.15 -33.25
N ASP A 1068 0.70 -5.92 -34.25
CA ASP A 1068 0.27 -5.73 -35.63
C ASP A 1068 -1.14 -6.31 -35.84
N SER A 1069 -1.95 -5.65 -36.67
CA SER A 1069 -3.33 -6.04 -36.95
C SER A 1069 -3.82 -5.48 -38.28
N SER A 1070 -5.03 -5.87 -38.69
CA SER A 1070 -5.70 -5.29 -39.86
C SER A 1070 -6.31 -3.90 -39.60
N ASP A 1071 -6.42 -3.45 -38.34
CA ASP A 1071 -6.98 -2.14 -38.02
C ASP A 1071 -5.93 -1.03 -38.21
N THR A 1072 -6.11 -0.24 -39.26
CA THR A 1072 -5.24 0.90 -39.61
C THR A 1072 -4.96 1.84 -38.45
N ASN A 1073 -5.93 2.05 -37.55
CA ASN A 1073 -5.83 3.04 -36.50
C ASN A 1073 -5.12 2.54 -35.23
N THR A 1074 -4.88 1.23 -35.09
CA THR A 1074 -4.24 0.65 -33.90
C THR A 1074 -3.01 -0.18 -34.23
N ALA A 1075 -2.94 -0.78 -35.42
CA ALA A 1075 -1.84 -1.65 -35.84
C ALA A 1075 -0.46 -1.01 -35.64
N CYS A 1076 0.43 -1.75 -34.97
CA CYS A 1076 1.79 -1.31 -34.61
C CYS A 1076 1.82 0.01 -33.81
N GLY A 1077 0.79 0.26 -32.99
CA GLY A 1077 0.72 1.40 -32.10
C GLY A 1077 0.37 2.72 -32.77
N PHE A 1078 -0.30 2.69 -33.93
CA PHE A 1078 -0.68 3.90 -34.68
C PHE A 1078 -1.50 4.91 -33.85
N ASN A 1079 -2.18 4.44 -32.80
CA ASN A 1079 -2.97 5.27 -31.90
C ASN A 1079 -2.20 5.94 -30.75
N TYR A 1080 -0.86 5.92 -30.73
CA TYR A 1080 -0.03 6.47 -29.65
C TYR A 1080 -0.45 7.89 -29.17
N HIS A 1081 -0.92 8.74 -30.11
CA HIS A 1081 -1.42 10.09 -29.84
C HIS A 1081 -2.88 10.31 -30.27
N GLN A 1082 -3.68 9.24 -30.34
CA GLN A 1082 -5.08 9.28 -30.77
C GLN A 1082 -6.04 8.85 -29.67
N GLY A 1083 -5.72 9.10 -28.40
CA GLY A 1083 -6.58 8.75 -27.28
C GLY A 1083 -5.90 8.37 -25.97
N PRO A 1084 -4.71 7.72 -25.97
CA PRO A 1084 -3.99 7.43 -24.74
C PRO A 1084 -3.78 8.68 -23.87
N GLU A 1085 -3.68 8.47 -22.57
CA GLU A 1085 -3.64 9.51 -21.55
C GLU A 1085 -2.18 9.85 -21.21
N TRP A 1086 -1.72 11.04 -21.55
CA TRP A 1086 -0.33 11.45 -21.39
C TRP A 1086 -0.10 12.30 -20.14
N LEU A 1087 0.95 12.00 -19.38
CA LEU A 1087 1.12 12.55 -18.03
C LEU A 1087 1.82 13.92 -18.02
N TRP A 1088 2.77 14.20 -18.90
CA TRP A 1088 3.43 15.53 -18.95
C TRP A 1088 2.45 16.67 -19.29
N LEU A 1089 1.43 16.37 -20.11
CA LEU A 1089 0.34 17.29 -20.41
C LEU A 1089 -0.54 17.58 -19.19
N THR A 1090 -0.56 16.68 -18.19
CA THR A 1090 -1.26 16.92 -16.93
C THR A 1090 -0.60 18.08 -16.17
N GLY A 1091 0.72 18.19 -16.20
CA GLY A 1091 1.43 19.34 -15.63
C GLY A 1091 1.03 20.65 -16.31
N TYR A 1092 1.03 20.70 -17.64
CA TYR A 1092 0.57 21.87 -18.39
C TYR A 1092 -0.91 22.18 -18.18
N TYR A 1093 -1.76 21.16 -18.11
CA TYR A 1093 -3.18 21.30 -17.78
C TYR A 1093 -3.37 21.94 -16.40
N CYS A 1094 -2.74 21.39 -15.36
CA CYS A 1094 -2.84 21.92 -14.00
C CYS A 1094 -2.40 23.38 -13.94
N MET A 1095 -1.28 23.74 -14.59
CA MET A 1095 -0.83 25.12 -14.70
C MET A 1095 -1.84 26.00 -15.45
N ALA A 1096 -2.33 25.57 -16.62
CA ALA A 1096 -3.31 26.30 -17.40
C ALA A 1096 -4.62 26.52 -16.62
N ARG A 1097 -5.14 25.48 -15.97
CA ARG A 1097 -6.33 25.54 -15.11
C ARG A 1097 -6.16 26.55 -13.98
N LEU A 1098 -5.02 26.56 -13.30
CA LEU A 1098 -4.72 27.51 -12.21
C LEU A 1098 -4.56 28.95 -12.71
N ILE A 1099 -3.79 29.16 -13.78
CA ILE A 1099 -3.50 30.49 -14.35
C ILE A 1099 -4.77 31.15 -14.88
N THR A 1100 -5.54 30.41 -15.70
CA THR A 1100 -6.77 30.93 -16.31
C THR A 1100 -7.82 31.26 -15.25
N SER A 1101 -7.98 30.41 -14.25
CA SER A 1101 -8.95 30.63 -13.17
C SER A 1101 -8.56 31.79 -12.27
N LYS A 1102 -7.26 32.00 -12.02
CA LYS A 1102 -6.77 33.19 -11.33
C LYS A 1102 -7.10 34.45 -12.12
N ASN A 1103 -6.81 34.49 -13.42
CA ASN A 1103 -7.07 35.66 -14.25
C ASN A 1103 -8.57 35.95 -14.38
N TYR A 1104 -9.38 34.91 -14.58
CA TYR A 1104 -10.84 35.03 -14.63
C TYR A 1104 -11.43 35.48 -13.29
N SER A 1105 -10.89 34.99 -12.17
CA SER A 1105 -11.27 35.46 -10.83
C SER A 1105 -10.96 36.95 -10.62
N ILE A 1106 -9.84 37.43 -11.15
CA ILE A 1106 -9.48 38.85 -11.10
C ILE A 1106 -10.47 39.67 -11.94
N GLN A 1107 -10.75 39.25 -13.18
CA GLN A 1107 -11.68 39.92 -14.08
C GLN A 1107 -13.09 39.99 -13.51
N MET A 1108 -13.59 38.86 -13.00
CA MET A 1108 -14.94 38.75 -12.42
C MET A 1108 -15.03 39.23 -10.97
N LYS A 1109 -13.90 39.57 -10.33
CA LYS A 1109 -13.80 39.91 -8.91
C LYS A 1109 -14.41 38.84 -7.97
N ARG A 1110 -14.37 37.57 -8.37
CA ARG A 1110 -14.91 36.42 -7.62
C ARG A 1110 -13.83 35.39 -7.37
N ARG A 1111 -13.63 34.98 -6.12
CA ARG A 1111 -12.57 34.03 -5.73
C ARG A 1111 -12.89 32.55 -5.97
N GLU A 1112 -14.17 32.22 -6.20
CA GLU A 1112 -14.67 30.85 -6.31
C GLU A 1112 -14.00 30.04 -7.42
N TYR A 1113 -13.74 30.66 -8.58
CA TYR A 1113 -13.12 29.96 -9.71
C TYR A 1113 -11.70 29.47 -9.40
N MET A 1114 -10.96 30.19 -8.54
CA MET A 1114 -9.67 29.72 -8.02
C MET A 1114 -9.83 28.55 -7.05
N VAL A 1115 -10.88 28.53 -6.22
CA VAL A 1115 -11.14 27.42 -5.29
C VAL A 1115 -11.37 26.13 -6.05
N ASP A 1116 -12.24 26.18 -7.07
CA ASP A 1116 -12.53 25.01 -7.92
C ASP A 1116 -11.25 24.49 -8.60
N ALA A 1117 -10.43 25.41 -9.14
CA ALA A 1117 -9.16 25.05 -9.74
C ALA A 1117 -8.19 24.40 -8.74
N LEU A 1118 -8.10 24.95 -7.51
CA LEU A 1118 -7.24 24.42 -6.46
C LEU A 1118 -7.70 23.02 -6.02
N MET A 1119 -9.00 22.80 -5.85
CA MET A 1119 -9.54 21.48 -5.47
C MET A 1119 -9.29 20.44 -6.56
N GLU A 1120 -9.49 20.82 -7.82
CA GLU A 1120 -9.29 19.94 -8.97
C GLU A 1120 -7.82 19.56 -9.15
N VAL A 1121 -6.88 20.51 -9.03
CA VAL A 1121 -5.45 20.21 -9.10
C VAL A 1121 -4.97 19.42 -7.88
N ASP A 1122 -5.49 19.69 -6.68
CA ASP A 1122 -5.16 18.91 -5.48
C ASP A 1122 -5.56 17.42 -5.63
N PHE A 1123 -6.66 17.16 -6.33
CA PHE A 1123 -7.08 15.80 -6.68
C PHE A 1123 -6.09 15.08 -7.58
N PHE A 1124 -5.55 15.75 -8.61
CA PHE A 1124 -4.47 15.18 -9.45
C PHE A 1124 -3.19 14.95 -8.66
N ILE A 1125 -2.78 15.93 -7.84
CA ILE A 1125 -1.62 15.82 -6.95
C ILE A 1125 -1.77 14.59 -6.03
N SER A 1126 -2.95 14.39 -5.44
CA SER A 1126 -3.22 13.24 -4.55
C SER A 1126 -3.10 11.89 -5.28
N ARG A 1127 -3.68 11.78 -6.48
CA ARG A 1127 -3.58 10.56 -7.31
C ARG A 1127 -2.13 10.26 -7.70
N TRP A 1128 -1.39 11.28 -8.14
CA TRP A 1128 0.02 11.13 -8.49
C TRP A 1128 0.88 10.79 -7.30
N HIS A 1129 0.61 11.37 -6.12
CA HIS A 1129 1.29 11.01 -4.88
C HIS A 1129 1.07 9.53 -4.56
N LYS A 1130 -0.18 9.06 -4.58
CA LYS A 1130 -0.51 7.64 -4.36
C LYS A 1130 0.20 6.73 -5.35
N HIS A 1131 0.24 7.10 -6.63
CA HIS A 1131 0.96 6.35 -7.65
C HIS A 1131 2.48 6.31 -7.37
N LEU A 1132 3.10 7.45 -7.07
CA LEU A 1132 4.53 7.53 -6.75
C LEU A 1132 4.92 6.64 -5.56
N ASP A 1133 4.03 6.52 -4.56
CA ASP A 1133 4.25 5.67 -3.39
C ASP A 1133 4.15 4.17 -3.69
N ALA A 1134 3.30 3.80 -4.65
CA ALA A 1134 3.15 2.42 -5.10
C ALA A 1134 4.20 2.02 -6.15
N SER A 1135 4.72 2.99 -6.90
CA SER A 1135 5.68 2.78 -8.00
C SER A 1135 7.01 2.25 -7.48
N GLU A 1136 7.48 1.16 -8.08
CA GLU A 1136 8.82 0.62 -7.83
C GLU A 1136 9.89 1.57 -8.37
N TRP A 1137 9.64 2.17 -9.54
CA TRP A 1137 10.53 3.12 -10.20
C TRP A 1137 10.63 4.49 -9.49
N LYS A 1138 9.84 4.70 -8.42
CA LYS A 1138 9.72 5.99 -7.70
C LYS A 1138 9.42 7.16 -8.65
N GLY A 1139 8.63 6.91 -9.68
CA GLY A 1139 8.22 7.91 -10.67
C GLY A 1139 6.84 7.60 -11.24
N VAL A 1140 6.51 8.31 -12.32
CA VAL A 1140 5.21 8.21 -13.00
C VAL A 1140 5.38 7.85 -14.47
N PRO A 1141 4.44 7.11 -15.07
CA PRO A 1141 4.58 6.66 -16.44
C PRO A 1141 4.58 7.82 -17.44
N GLU A 1142 5.00 7.50 -18.65
CA GLU A 1142 4.88 8.39 -19.81
C GLU A 1142 3.40 8.61 -20.16
N LEU A 1143 2.69 7.50 -20.28
CA LEU A 1143 1.27 7.47 -20.60
C LEU A 1143 0.55 6.32 -19.90
N THR A 1144 -0.76 6.42 -19.85
CA THR A 1144 -1.66 5.33 -19.48
C THR A 1144 -2.63 5.08 -20.62
N ASN A 1145 -3.18 3.87 -20.66
CA ASN A 1145 -4.33 3.57 -21.50
C ASN A 1145 -5.58 4.27 -20.96
N LYS A 1146 -6.70 4.08 -21.64
CA LYS A 1146 -8.01 4.67 -21.29
C LYS A 1146 -8.30 4.51 -19.79
N GLN A 1147 -8.78 5.59 -19.17
CA GLN A 1147 -9.19 5.63 -17.77
C GLN A 1147 -8.06 5.33 -16.76
N GLY A 1148 -6.80 5.54 -17.14
CA GLY A 1148 -5.63 5.28 -16.28
C GLY A 1148 -5.18 3.83 -16.23
N GLU A 1149 -5.68 2.98 -17.14
CA GLU A 1149 -5.28 1.59 -17.25
C GLU A 1149 -3.77 1.48 -17.54
N TYR A 1150 -3.12 0.46 -16.97
CA TYR A 1150 -1.70 0.23 -17.17
C TYR A 1150 -1.40 -0.02 -18.65
N CYS A 1151 -0.32 0.59 -19.15
CA CYS A 1151 0.17 0.37 -20.50
C CYS A 1151 1.52 -0.35 -20.45
N PRO A 1152 1.62 -1.60 -20.92
CA PRO A 1152 2.86 -2.38 -20.86
C PRO A 1152 3.98 -1.80 -21.74
N HIS A 1153 3.63 -1.05 -22.78
CA HIS A 1153 4.57 -0.41 -23.70
C HIS A 1153 4.96 1.02 -23.29
N SER A 1154 4.40 1.54 -22.18
CA SER A 1154 4.76 2.86 -21.66
C SER A 1154 6.03 2.76 -20.84
N CYS A 1155 6.89 3.77 -20.92
CA CYS A 1155 7.88 3.99 -19.86
C CYS A 1155 7.14 4.06 -18.50
N SER A 1156 7.65 3.32 -17.52
CA SER A 1156 7.09 3.27 -16.16
C SER A 1156 7.46 4.50 -15.32
N SER A 1157 8.53 5.19 -15.70
CA SER A 1157 8.96 6.45 -15.11
C SER A 1157 9.49 7.36 -16.21
N GLN A 1158 8.95 8.57 -16.33
CA GLN A 1158 9.25 9.47 -17.45
C GLN A 1158 9.62 10.89 -17.02
N LEU A 1159 10.70 11.41 -17.61
CA LEU A 1159 11.35 12.65 -17.21
C LEU A 1159 10.43 13.87 -17.30
N TRP A 1160 9.80 14.10 -18.46
CA TRP A 1160 8.94 15.27 -18.69
C TRP A 1160 7.66 15.27 -17.86
N SER A 1161 7.16 14.10 -17.47
CA SER A 1161 5.99 13.95 -16.62
C SER A 1161 6.31 14.44 -15.21
N VAL A 1162 7.46 14.04 -14.68
CA VAL A 1162 7.97 14.54 -13.39
C VAL A 1162 8.25 16.05 -13.48
N ALA A 1163 8.91 16.51 -14.55
CA ALA A 1163 9.31 17.91 -14.70
C ALA A 1163 8.12 18.88 -14.68
N THR A 1164 7.14 18.63 -15.54
CA THR A 1164 5.97 19.52 -15.71
C THR A 1164 5.06 19.51 -14.49
N MET A 1165 4.96 18.40 -13.76
CA MET A 1165 4.23 18.35 -12.49
C MET A 1165 4.95 19.12 -11.37
N MET A 1166 6.29 19.13 -11.34
CA MET A 1166 7.04 19.98 -10.41
C MET A 1166 6.74 21.46 -10.66
N GLU A 1167 6.70 21.89 -11.92
CA GLU A 1167 6.28 23.26 -12.29
C GLU A 1167 4.83 23.53 -11.82
N ALA A 1168 3.90 22.60 -12.07
CA ALA A 1168 2.51 22.72 -11.66
C ALA A 1168 2.32 22.89 -10.14
N VAL A 1169 3.08 22.15 -9.32
CA VAL A 1169 3.02 22.28 -7.85
C VAL A 1169 3.51 23.66 -7.38
N LEU A 1170 4.48 24.27 -8.05
CA LEU A 1170 4.89 25.63 -7.73
C LEU A 1170 3.79 26.64 -8.08
N VAL A 1171 3.21 26.54 -9.27
CA VAL A 1171 2.08 27.39 -9.68
C VAL A 1171 0.89 27.21 -8.72
N TYR A 1172 0.61 25.98 -8.29
CA TYR A 1172 -0.41 25.69 -7.28
C TYR A 1172 -0.15 26.44 -5.97
N ASN A 1173 1.08 26.40 -5.46
CA ASN A 1173 1.44 27.11 -4.23
C ASN A 1173 1.32 28.63 -4.39
N GLU A 1174 1.70 29.18 -5.54
CA GLU A 1174 1.57 30.61 -5.85
C GLU A 1174 0.11 31.04 -5.92
N VAL A 1175 -0.74 30.29 -6.63
CA VAL A 1175 -2.18 30.58 -6.73
C VAL A 1175 -2.87 30.39 -5.38
N ARG A 1176 -2.51 29.35 -4.61
CA ARG A 1176 -3.02 29.14 -3.25
C ARG A 1176 -2.65 30.29 -2.31
N HIS A 1177 -1.43 30.81 -2.41
CA HIS A 1177 -1.01 31.98 -1.65
C HIS A 1177 -1.77 33.24 -2.07
N PHE A 1178 -1.91 33.47 -3.38
CA PHE A 1178 -2.69 34.58 -3.93
C PHE A 1178 -4.16 34.52 -3.47
N TYR A 1179 -4.79 33.35 -3.55
CA TYR A 1179 -6.17 33.11 -3.10
C TYR A 1179 -6.38 33.52 -1.64
N LYS A 1180 -5.45 33.18 -0.74
CA LYS A 1180 -5.54 33.55 0.70
C LYS A 1180 -5.52 35.06 0.94
N ASN A 1181 -4.85 35.81 0.07
CA ASN A 1181 -4.68 37.25 0.20
C ASN A 1181 -5.66 38.06 -0.68
N PHE A 1182 -6.45 37.38 -1.52
CA PHE A 1182 -7.39 38.02 -2.43
C PHE A 1182 -8.59 38.57 -1.65
N LYS A 1183 -8.60 39.89 -1.43
CA LYS A 1183 -9.72 40.60 -0.80
C LYS A 1183 -10.80 40.85 -1.84
N ILE A 1184 -12.01 40.38 -1.56
CA ILE A 1184 -13.21 40.78 -2.30
C ILE A 1184 -13.58 42.17 -1.77
N THR A 1185 -13.48 43.20 -2.61
CA THR A 1185 -14.08 44.52 -2.34
C THR A 1185 -15.52 44.53 -2.77
#